data_AF-A0A415QKF3-F1
#
_entry.id   AF-A0A415QKF3-F1
#
_cell.length_a   1.000
_cell.length_b   1.000
_cell.length_c   1.000
_cell.angle_alpha   90.00
_cell.angle_beta   90.00
_cell.angle_gamma   90.00
#
_symmetry.space_group_name_H-M   'P 1'
#
loop_
_entity.id
_entity.type
_entity.pdbx_description
1 polymer ?
#
loop_
_entity_poly.entity_id
_entity_poly.type
_entity_poly.pdbx_seq_one_letter_code
_entity_poly.pdbx_strand_id
1 'polypeptide(L)'
;MKKYIYLLCVLSFVLTACRDDKFGSEESSGSAALKLKFNTSNNMSRAVSSDEEERRIQNAYVFIFNQDGTKVFGRFYDGINQQNTYQIEIKDIPAGSDKTIAVIANINTAIFDLTTADLEAITTQPDLLALTSRMQDWFIERGSQFLMSGTTTADLTANTTNPVNVPLKRVDAKIRFNVTTAEGVTFTPLDWQVVTVPQIVNVLPTEVQGQFEFEGNYFNSSWNNFEITATNTNTFAFYVPENKVNPRKTIPAVGTYAGQYALREKQEKMPNSDGSVTNGAYEYADERATHVKFRGNIHYIIGSGKEVSADVTYTVHLGAVTGVNDYNSLRNHFYTYNVKIVSVDDIIVEVESTTQGEPSPGSEGDVVLAKEVLEFDAHNEVFKTVFHQSDIDQSLTWNISTPFSKGAENENPKDYEWICFRINTKTRTTYNGDFEKYKGDNGVYTDAELAVTGNTHPLDKYMADINTGNDKMLNIKQLINILKECKRRYTDNGTNSGTLFDSADEIVFTTFLKDFYYEVNPENTTETEENGLWKKFVNTEKRVLNILSNLKYSADHMSTKTTALYSIRQASIQTMYNKEAAENFTAWGTEMIQDENRYQFETQRIRANRTYDDKDNGRANTINMWMASSGSEEWDTYINSAKWEMQAAYNAAKYKCMRLNRDMDGNGRIDENEVQWYLASINQLTDLWIGENSFDPQARLYKRSTWEESLQWYASSTVLDKDEEGILWNKTYRDNPDILWSSEGSSIGKLTGAGAIDGAIVYYRCVRNLGIPKNAAKTVRPDDFATYDEATRTITLTRLDAKSIRGFKTSEELDDHNERDVRGYNKPWKAFKINSTTHGNNLSWQTVIARSKPGGRNPVCPAGWRVPNQRELALMYSKMPRNSTSWPLTDHFAKSSFSFNPVGGDRIGFSVKNEGGVFYLLHNNSNEIGGVRCVQDID
;
A
#
# COMPACT_ATOMS: atom_id res chain seq x y z
N MET A 1 -71.99 -43.83 -15.14
CA MET A 1 -73.15 -43.17 -14.51
C MET A 1 -72.66 -41.92 -13.78
N LYS A 2 -73.22 -40.73 -14.13
CA LYS A 2 -73.41 -39.42 -13.41
C LYS A 2 -72.52 -39.07 -12.18
N LYS A 3 -72.19 -37.82 -11.78
CA LYS A 3 -72.24 -36.38 -12.22
C LYS A 3 -71.67 -35.56 -11.01
N TYR A 4 -70.87 -34.49 -11.25
CA TYR A 4 -70.77 -33.13 -10.63
C TYR A 4 -70.90 -32.75 -9.10
N ILE A 5 -70.07 -31.75 -8.67
CA ILE A 5 -70.27 -30.57 -7.71
C ILE A 5 -70.33 -30.85 -6.17
N TYR A 6 -70.00 -29.98 -5.17
CA TYR A 6 -69.08 -28.85 -4.81
C TYR A 6 -69.61 -28.22 -3.47
N LEU A 7 -68.72 -27.72 -2.59
CA LEU A 7 -68.85 -26.55 -1.66
C LEU A 7 -69.35 -26.63 -0.17
N LEU A 8 -68.44 -26.19 0.75
CA LEU A 8 -68.51 -25.39 2.02
C LEU A 8 -69.72 -25.43 3.01
N CYS A 9 -69.44 -25.44 4.33
CA CYS A 9 -69.39 -24.26 5.24
C CYS A 9 -69.90 -24.45 6.71
N VAL A 10 -69.07 -23.98 7.66
CA VAL A 10 -69.33 -23.40 9.02
C VAL A 10 -69.74 -24.27 10.22
N LEU A 11 -69.15 -23.90 11.37
CA LEU A 11 -69.45 -24.23 12.77
C LEU A 11 -68.89 -25.54 13.33
N SER A 12 -67.77 -25.43 14.05
CA SER A 12 -67.69 -25.78 15.48
C SER A 12 -66.25 -25.69 15.97
N PHE A 13 -65.86 -24.56 16.59
CA PHE A 13 -64.89 -24.49 17.70
C PHE A 13 -64.98 -23.10 18.33
N VAL A 14 -65.78 -22.98 19.40
CA VAL A 14 -65.77 -21.87 20.34
C VAL A 14 -65.81 -22.47 21.73
N LEU A 15 -65.09 -21.84 22.67
CA LEU A 15 -65.05 -22.01 24.12
C LEU A 15 -63.85 -22.81 24.67
N THR A 16 -62.71 -22.12 24.80
CA THR A 16 -61.96 -21.98 26.06
C THR A 16 -61.05 -20.75 25.92
N ALA A 17 -61.57 -19.60 26.32
CA ALA A 17 -60.80 -18.38 26.50
C ALA A 17 -60.62 -18.16 28.01
N CYS A 18 -59.41 -18.43 28.52
CA CYS A 18 -58.87 -17.71 29.66
C CYS A 18 -57.82 -16.76 29.07
N ARG A 19 -58.26 -15.54 28.78
CA ARG A 19 -57.35 -14.41 28.70
C ARG A 19 -57.02 -14.05 30.15
N ASP A 20 -55.75 -14.07 30.51
CA ASP A 20 -55.29 -13.19 31.57
C ASP A 20 -55.40 -11.77 31.01
N ASP A 21 -56.48 -11.08 31.38
CA ASP A 21 -56.63 -9.64 31.21
C ASP A 21 -55.54 -8.96 32.03
N LYS A 22 -54.42 -8.60 31.38
CA LYS A 22 -53.55 -7.54 31.90
C LYS A 22 -54.35 -6.25 31.84
N PHE A 23 -54.81 -5.82 33.02
CA PHE A 23 -55.41 -4.52 33.29
C PHE A 23 -54.70 -3.39 32.53
N GLY A 24 -55.50 -2.52 31.92
CA GLY A 24 -55.08 -1.54 30.92
C GLY A 24 -54.00 -0.57 31.39
N SER A 25 -53.13 -0.21 30.46
CA SER A 25 -52.33 0.99 30.53
C SER A 25 -53.26 2.21 30.51
N GLU A 26 -53.24 3.01 31.56
CA GLU A 26 -53.83 4.35 31.51
C GLU A 26 -52.94 5.22 30.62
N GLU A 27 -53.29 5.35 29.33
CA GLU A 27 -52.96 6.59 28.63
C GLU A 27 -53.69 7.71 29.39
N SER A 28 -52.96 8.45 30.22
CA SER A 28 -53.50 9.65 30.87
C SER A 28 -53.90 10.63 29.77
N SER A 29 -55.15 11.08 29.75
CA SER A 29 -55.65 12.06 28.79
C SER A 29 -54.90 13.40 28.96
N GLY A 30 -53.89 13.64 28.11
CA GLY A 30 -53.10 14.87 28.14
C GLY A 30 -51.88 14.85 27.22
N SER A 31 -51.48 16.04 26.79
CA SER A 31 -50.23 16.28 26.04
C SER A 31 -49.06 16.47 27.01
N ALA A 32 -47.92 15.89 26.70
CA ALA A 32 -46.66 16.05 27.41
C ALA A 32 -45.60 16.72 26.50
N ALA A 33 -44.65 17.43 27.10
CA ALA A 33 -43.45 17.87 26.43
C ALA A 33 -42.25 17.01 26.87
N LEU A 34 -41.33 16.76 25.95
CA LEU A 34 -40.11 15.99 26.13
C LEU A 34 -38.90 16.87 25.86
N LYS A 35 -38.06 17.07 26.87
CA LYS A 35 -36.74 17.68 26.72
C LYS A 35 -35.72 16.55 26.56
N LEU A 36 -35.51 16.15 25.31
CA LEU A 36 -34.66 15.03 24.95
C LEU A 36 -33.21 15.48 24.80
N LYS A 37 -32.33 14.94 25.62
CA LYS A 37 -30.89 15.02 25.47
C LYS A 37 -30.39 13.69 24.90
N PHE A 38 -29.54 13.73 23.89
CA PHE A 38 -28.79 12.55 23.47
C PHE A 38 -27.30 12.87 23.43
N ASN A 39 -26.51 11.93 23.92
CA ASN A 39 -25.09 12.11 24.12
C ASN A 39 -24.32 10.85 23.73
N THR A 40 -23.14 11.02 23.16
CA THR A 40 -22.22 9.91 22.92
C THR A 40 -21.47 9.56 24.21
N SER A 41 -21.08 8.29 24.37
CA SER A 41 -20.29 7.85 25.52
C SER A 41 -18.79 8.14 25.31
N ASN A 42 -18.07 8.41 26.40
CA ASN A 42 -16.60 8.48 26.38
C ASN A 42 -16.00 7.07 26.32
N ASN A 43 -15.31 6.75 25.23
CA ASN A 43 -14.33 5.67 25.17
C ASN A 43 -12.98 6.26 24.70
N MET A 44 -11.90 5.95 25.42
CA MET A 44 -10.61 6.64 25.32
C MET A 44 -9.79 6.33 24.05
N SER A 45 -9.22 7.38 23.44
CA SER A 45 -7.87 7.51 22.86
C SER A 45 -7.58 7.35 21.34
N ARG A 46 -6.65 8.24 20.92
CA ARG A 46 -5.82 8.46 19.70
C ARG A 46 -6.00 7.44 18.59
N ALA A 47 -6.29 7.82 17.36
CA ALA A 47 -7.25 7.09 16.55
C ALA A 47 -7.04 7.23 15.02
N VAL A 48 -7.77 6.40 14.25
CA VAL A 48 -8.01 6.53 12.78
C VAL A 48 -8.88 7.76 12.45
N SER A 49 -9.71 8.20 13.39
CA SER A 49 -10.46 9.46 13.37
C SER A 49 -10.33 10.09 14.75
N SER A 50 -10.10 11.40 14.88
CA SER A 50 -9.98 12.07 16.18
C SER A 50 -11.17 11.81 17.11
N ASP A 51 -10.95 11.88 18.43
CA ASP A 51 -12.01 11.67 19.43
C ASP A 51 -13.22 12.59 19.18
N GLU A 52 -13.00 13.81 18.66
CA GLU A 52 -14.08 14.73 18.29
C GLU A 52 -14.92 14.24 17.11
N GLU A 53 -14.28 13.70 16.08
CA GLU A 53 -14.95 13.14 14.89
C GLU A 53 -15.76 11.90 15.26
N GLU A 54 -15.19 11.00 16.06
CA GLU A 54 -15.89 9.78 16.46
C GLU A 54 -17.13 10.04 17.34
N ARG A 55 -17.25 11.23 17.95
CA ARG A 55 -18.37 11.60 18.83
C ARG A 55 -19.39 12.53 18.17
N ARG A 56 -19.09 13.00 16.96
CA ARG A 56 -19.90 14.00 16.26
C ARG A 56 -21.29 13.46 15.91
N ILE A 57 -22.30 14.27 16.20
CA ILE A 57 -23.69 14.08 15.82
C ILE A 57 -24.01 15.11 14.74
N GLN A 58 -24.07 14.67 13.50
CA GLN A 58 -24.34 15.47 12.30
C GLN A 58 -25.84 15.69 12.12
N ASN A 59 -26.62 14.62 12.29
CA ASN A 59 -28.08 14.60 12.19
C ASN A 59 -28.65 13.47 13.07
N ALA A 60 -29.97 13.47 13.31
CA ALA A 60 -30.64 12.41 14.06
C ALA A 60 -32.11 12.24 13.69
N TYR A 61 -32.61 11.00 13.76
CA TYR A 61 -34.03 10.67 13.74
C TYR A 61 -34.48 10.20 15.12
N VAL A 62 -35.61 10.72 15.59
CA VAL A 62 -36.16 10.41 16.92
C VAL A 62 -37.49 9.72 16.80
N PHE A 63 -37.64 8.58 17.48
CA PHE A 63 -38.89 7.84 17.63
C PHE A 63 -39.40 7.90 19.07
N ILE A 64 -40.72 7.91 19.22
CA ILE A 64 -41.39 7.61 20.49
C ILE A 64 -42.48 6.57 20.22
N PHE A 65 -42.44 5.48 20.97
CA PHE A 65 -43.43 4.41 20.92
C PHE A 65 -44.20 4.33 22.24
N ASN A 66 -45.46 3.94 22.15
CA ASN A 66 -46.25 3.53 23.31
C ASN A 66 -45.75 2.20 23.87
N GLN A 67 -46.20 1.84 25.07
CA GLN A 67 -45.86 0.57 25.74
C GLN A 67 -46.26 -0.65 24.90
N ASP A 68 -47.30 -0.54 24.08
CA ASP A 68 -47.74 -1.59 23.15
C ASP A 68 -46.88 -1.68 21.86
N GLY A 69 -45.88 -0.80 21.73
CA GLY A 69 -44.97 -0.74 20.59
C GLY A 69 -45.48 0.08 19.40
N THR A 70 -46.63 0.75 19.48
CA THR A 70 -47.13 1.61 18.39
C THR A 70 -46.38 2.94 18.32
N LYS A 71 -45.99 3.39 17.12
CA LYS A 71 -45.28 4.68 16.94
C LYS A 71 -46.25 5.85 17.16
N VAL A 72 -45.90 6.74 18.10
CA VAL A 72 -46.65 7.98 18.35
C VAL A 72 -45.90 9.24 17.91
N PHE A 73 -44.60 9.16 17.69
CA PHE A 73 -43.79 10.26 17.16
C PHE A 73 -42.64 9.73 16.30
N GLY A 74 -42.32 10.45 15.23
CA GLY A 74 -41.16 10.23 14.37
C GLY A 74 -40.75 11.55 13.71
N ARG A 75 -39.49 11.98 13.85
CA ARG A 75 -38.99 13.20 13.18
C ARG A 75 -37.48 13.15 12.94
N PHE A 76 -37.08 13.62 11.76
CA PHE A 76 -35.68 13.88 11.40
C PHE A 76 -35.25 15.30 11.81
N TYR A 77 -34.03 15.40 12.34
CA TYR A 77 -33.36 16.62 12.75
C TYR A 77 -32.02 16.71 12.02
N ASP A 78 -31.92 17.65 11.09
CA ASP A 78 -30.72 17.88 10.29
C ASP A 78 -29.84 19.01 10.84
N GLY A 79 -28.60 19.10 10.35
CA GLY A 79 -27.70 20.24 10.59
C GLY A 79 -27.27 20.41 12.05
N ILE A 80 -27.29 19.34 12.85
CA ILE A 80 -26.93 19.37 14.28
C ILE A 80 -25.45 19.71 14.46
N ASN A 81 -24.57 18.95 13.79
CA ASN A 81 -23.10 19.08 13.81
C ASN A 81 -22.51 19.41 15.20
N GLN A 82 -22.91 18.67 16.23
CA GLN A 82 -22.41 18.82 17.61
C GLN A 82 -21.41 17.71 17.96
N GLN A 83 -20.37 18.04 18.71
CA GLN A 83 -19.27 17.09 18.99
C GLN A 83 -19.60 15.96 19.97
N ASN A 84 -20.62 16.09 20.83
CA ASN A 84 -20.81 15.11 21.92
C ASN A 84 -22.27 15.01 22.36
N THR A 85 -22.93 16.14 22.51
CA THR A 85 -24.27 16.21 23.09
C THR A 85 -25.12 17.17 22.28
N TYR A 86 -26.37 16.79 22.06
CA TYR A 86 -27.38 17.68 21.54
C TYR A 86 -28.68 17.53 22.34
N GLN A 87 -29.47 18.60 22.39
CA GLN A 87 -30.71 18.64 23.13
C GLN A 87 -31.80 19.27 22.26
N ILE A 88 -32.96 18.64 22.23
CA ILE A 88 -34.14 19.11 21.55
C ILE A 88 -35.33 19.14 22.51
N GLU A 89 -36.33 19.94 22.17
CA GLU A 89 -37.62 19.95 22.84
C GLU A 89 -38.69 19.49 21.85
N ILE A 90 -39.48 18.49 22.26
CA ILE A 90 -40.60 17.95 21.50
C ILE A 90 -41.86 18.21 22.31
N LYS A 91 -42.88 18.79 21.69
CA LYS A 91 -44.16 19.12 22.34
C LYS A 91 -45.26 18.25 21.72
N ASP A 92 -46.41 18.20 22.40
CA ASP A 92 -47.63 17.56 21.89
C ASP A 92 -47.52 16.04 21.72
N ILE A 93 -46.79 15.39 22.62
CA ILE A 93 -46.68 13.93 22.69
C ILE A 93 -47.76 13.40 23.65
N PRO A 94 -48.49 12.32 23.33
CA PRO A 94 -49.40 11.68 24.29
C PRO A 94 -48.67 11.28 25.58
N ALA A 95 -49.19 11.68 26.74
CA ALA A 95 -48.70 11.24 28.04
C ALA A 95 -48.93 9.73 28.27
N GLY A 96 -48.23 9.13 29.22
CA GLY A 96 -48.36 7.70 29.55
C GLY A 96 -47.06 7.08 30.06
N SER A 97 -47.17 5.88 30.61
CA SER A 97 -46.06 5.13 31.19
C SER A 97 -45.32 4.25 30.17
N ASP A 98 -44.08 3.88 30.51
CA ASP A 98 -43.26 2.90 29.78
C ASP A 98 -43.10 3.19 28.28
N LYS A 99 -43.02 4.47 27.89
CA LYS A 99 -42.80 4.82 26.48
C LYS A 99 -41.35 4.55 26.10
N THR A 100 -41.15 3.95 24.92
CA THR A 100 -39.82 3.72 24.36
C THR A 100 -39.41 4.92 23.52
N ILE A 101 -38.31 5.58 23.88
CA ILE A 101 -37.69 6.64 23.09
C ILE A 101 -36.45 6.07 22.42
N ALA A 102 -36.37 6.17 21.09
CA ALA A 102 -35.21 5.73 20.32
C ALA A 102 -34.63 6.89 19.50
N VAL A 103 -33.32 6.94 19.40
CA VAL A 103 -32.59 7.93 18.60
C VAL A 103 -31.60 7.21 17.70
N ILE A 104 -31.68 7.47 16.40
CA ILE A 104 -30.71 7.00 15.40
C ILE A 104 -30.00 8.24 14.83
N ALA A 105 -28.68 8.29 14.91
CA ALA A 105 -27.89 9.46 14.52
C ALA A 105 -26.91 9.14 13.38
N ASN A 106 -26.57 10.18 12.60
CA ASN A 106 -25.68 10.13 11.45
C ASN A 106 -26.16 9.16 10.35
N ILE A 107 -27.37 9.42 9.87
CA ILE A 107 -28.01 8.75 8.73
C ILE A 107 -27.84 9.59 7.46
N ASN A 108 -28.27 9.09 6.30
CA ASN A 108 -28.04 9.72 4.99
C ASN A 108 -26.53 9.96 4.73
N THR A 109 -25.67 9.04 5.17
CA THR A 109 -24.22 9.12 4.98
C THR A 109 -23.81 8.32 3.75
N ALA A 110 -22.55 8.43 3.34
CA ALA A 110 -22.02 7.61 2.25
C ALA A 110 -21.57 6.22 2.72
N ILE A 111 -21.45 5.99 4.04
CA ILE A 111 -20.97 4.71 4.60
C ILE A 111 -22.09 3.67 4.60
N PHE A 112 -23.22 3.98 5.24
CA PHE A 112 -24.36 3.08 5.43
C PHE A 112 -25.55 3.53 4.59
N ASP A 113 -26.31 2.58 4.05
CA ASP A 113 -27.48 2.81 3.18
C ASP A 113 -28.75 3.27 3.92
N LEU A 114 -28.64 3.64 5.20
CA LEU A 114 -29.78 4.04 6.02
C LEU A 114 -30.23 5.48 5.70
N THR A 115 -31.44 5.60 5.17
CA THR A 115 -32.04 6.88 4.81
C THR A 115 -33.11 7.35 5.79
N THR A 116 -33.48 8.63 5.70
CA THR A 116 -34.65 9.17 6.43
C THR A 116 -35.95 8.47 6.03
N ALA A 117 -36.10 8.10 4.75
CA ALA A 117 -37.31 7.43 4.26
C ALA A 117 -37.48 6.03 4.89
N ASP A 118 -36.39 5.30 5.06
CA ASP A 118 -36.40 3.98 5.73
C ASP A 118 -36.92 4.10 7.17
N LEU A 119 -36.50 5.14 7.88
CA LEU A 119 -36.92 5.40 9.26
C LEU A 119 -38.37 5.93 9.35
N GLU A 120 -38.82 6.72 8.38
CA GLU A 120 -40.21 7.19 8.32
C GLU A 120 -41.22 6.04 8.13
N ALA A 121 -40.83 5.01 7.37
CA ALA A 121 -41.64 3.83 7.08
C ALA A 121 -41.89 2.92 8.31
N ILE A 122 -41.06 3.02 9.35
CA ILE A 122 -41.21 2.23 10.58
C ILE A 122 -42.47 2.67 11.33
N THR A 123 -43.40 1.75 11.60
CA THR A 123 -44.66 2.06 12.32
C THR A 123 -44.74 1.42 13.70
N THR A 124 -43.92 0.41 13.98
CA THR A 124 -43.91 -0.30 15.26
C THR A 124 -42.49 -0.46 15.84
N GLN A 125 -42.38 -0.61 17.15
CA GLN A 125 -41.12 -0.85 17.84
C GLN A 125 -40.45 -2.16 17.40
N PRO A 126 -41.16 -3.28 17.20
CA PRO A 126 -40.57 -4.49 16.63
C PRO A 126 -39.90 -4.27 15.26
N ASP A 127 -40.51 -3.47 14.38
CA ASP A 127 -39.91 -3.15 13.08
C ASP A 127 -38.58 -2.39 13.26
N LEU A 128 -38.52 -1.45 14.21
CA LEU A 128 -37.28 -0.72 14.52
C LEU A 128 -36.19 -1.65 15.09
N LEU A 129 -36.58 -2.60 15.94
CA LEU A 129 -35.64 -3.57 16.53
C LEU A 129 -35.07 -4.53 15.48
N ALA A 130 -35.84 -4.84 14.44
CA ALA A 130 -35.40 -5.69 13.32
C ALA A 130 -34.64 -4.93 12.23
N LEU A 131 -34.55 -3.59 12.33
CA LEU A 131 -33.94 -2.76 11.30
C LEU A 131 -32.43 -2.99 11.18
N THR A 132 -32.00 -3.28 9.96
CA THR A 132 -30.59 -3.41 9.58
C THR A 132 -30.18 -2.30 8.62
N SER A 133 -28.88 -2.10 8.47
CA SER A 133 -28.32 -1.27 7.40
C SER A 133 -27.06 -1.93 6.85
N ARG A 134 -26.85 -1.74 5.54
CA ARG A 134 -25.71 -2.28 4.79
C ARG A 134 -24.73 -1.16 4.44
N MET A 135 -23.44 -1.48 4.47
CA MET A 135 -22.41 -0.58 3.96
C MET A 135 -22.44 -0.50 2.43
N GLN A 136 -22.37 0.71 1.89
CA GLN A 136 -22.48 0.99 0.46
C GLN A 136 -21.22 0.61 -0.34
N ASP A 137 -20.08 0.49 0.34
CA ASP A 137 -18.78 0.05 -0.21
C ASP A 137 -17.99 -0.68 0.89
N TRP A 138 -16.79 -1.16 0.60
CA TRP A 138 -15.92 -1.94 1.50
C TRP A 138 -15.13 -1.08 2.49
N PHE A 139 -15.84 -0.23 3.23
CA PHE A 139 -15.24 0.77 4.11
C PHE A 139 -14.73 0.21 5.43
N ILE A 140 -13.44 0.43 5.72
CA ILE A 140 -12.82 0.22 7.04
C ILE A 140 -12.37 1.53 7.72
N GLU A 141 -12.52 2.65 7.02
CA GLU A 141 -12.40 4.02 7.50
C GLU A 141 -13.80 4.65 7.62
N ARG A 142 -13.93 5.75 8.36
CA ARG A 142 -15.23 6.43 8.60
C ARG A 142 -15.22 7.94 8.43
N GLY A 143 -14.04 8.58 8.44
CA GLY A 143 -13.96 10.03 8.63
C GLY A 143 -14.69 10.44 9.91
N SER A 144 -15.77 11.23 9.77
CA SER A 144 -16.70 11.59 10.85
C SER A 144 -18.12 10.99 10.70
N GLN A 145 -18.32 10.02 9.81
CA GLN A 145 -19.62 9.44 9.45
C GLN A 145 -19.92 8.14 10.22
N PHE A 146 -20.07 8.23 11.55
CA PHE A 146 -20.35 7.06 12.39
C PHE A 146 -21.85 6.90 12.65
N LEU A 147 -22.48 5.83 12.14
CA LEU A 147 -23.86 5.49 12.50
C LEU A 147 -23.96 5.16 14.00
N MET A 148 -24.89 5.80 14.69
CA MET A 148 -25.09 5.60 16.13
C MET A 148 -26.56 5.38 16.46
N SER A 149 -26.82 4.65 17.53
CA SER A 149 -28.17 4.45 18.02
C SER A 149 -28.24 4.35 19.53
N GLY A 150 -29.42 4.63 20.09
CA GLY A 150 -29.69 4.50 21.51
C GLY A 150 -31.18 4.43 21.79
N THR A 151 -31.53 3.75 22.87
CA THR A 151 -32.91 3.65 23.36
C THR A 151 -32.97 3.90 24.86
N THR A 152 -34.11 4.38 25.34
CA THR A 152 -34.45 4.43 26.75
C THR A 152 -35.96 4.31 26.94
N THR A 153 -36.39 4.01 28.15
CA THR A 153 -37.81 3.96 28.54
C THR A 153 -38.09 5.07 29.53
N ALA A 154 -39.20 5.79 29.37
CA ALA A 154 -39.58 6.85 30.28
C ALA A 154 -41.10 6.98 30.42
N ASP A 155 -41.54 7.39 31.60
CA ASP A 155 -42.91 7.85 31.84
C ASP A 155 -43.03 9.33 31.47
N LEU A 156 -44.05 9.66 30.68
CA LEU A 156 -44.33 11.05 30.28
C LEU A 156 -45.54 11.56 31.05
N THR A 157 -45.29 12.48 31.98
CA THR A 157 -46.36 13.11 32.77
C THR A 157 -47.03 14.22 31.95
N ALA A 158 -48.36 14.21 31.86
CA ALA A 158 -49.14 15.22 31.15
C ALA A 158 -48.88 16.64 31.67
N ASN A 159 -48.94 17.64 30.78
CA ASN A 159 -48.80 19.08 31.06
C ASN A 159 -47.48 19.48 31.75
N THR A 160 -46.44 18.64 31.64
CA THR A 160 -45.10 18.93 32.16
C THR A 160 -44.04 18.70 31.07
N THR A 161 -42.85 19.25 31.30
CA THR A 161 -41.68 18.99 30.45
C THR A 161 -40.83 17.90 31.10
N ASN A 162 -40.76 16.75 30.44
CA ASN A 162 -40.10 15.55 30.93
C ASN A 162 -38.65 15.54 30.39
N PRO A 163 -37.62 15.65 31.24
CA PRO A 163 -36.24 15.52 30.81
C PRO A 163 -35.88 14.04 30.61
N VAL A 164 -35.42 13.69 29.41
CA VAL A 164 -35.00 12.30 29.09
C VAL A 164 -33.62 12.33 28.45
N ASN A 165 -32.80 11.34 28.79
CA ASN A 165 -31.45 11.19 28.26
C ASN A 165 -31.29 9.87 27.51
N VAL A 166 -30.87 9.92 26.24
CA VAL A 166 -30.60 8.74 25.42
C VAL A 166 -29.10 8.65 25.12
N PRO A 167 -28.38 7.65 25.68
CA PRO A 167 -26.98 7.43 25.33
C PRO A 167 -26.87 6.80 23.95
N LEU A 168 -26.12 7.43 23.06
CA LEU A 168 -25.82 6.94 21.72
C LEU A 168 -24.56 6.08 21.74
N LYS A 169 -24.66 4.91 21.11
CA LYS A 169 -23.54 3.98 20.88
C LYS A 169 -23.34 3.82 19.38
N ARG A 170 -22.09 3.86 18.93
CA ARG A 170 -21.75 3.53 17.54
C ARG A 170 -22.11 2.08 17.26
N VAL A 171 -22.47 1.79 16.01
CA VAL A 171 -22.63 0.40 15.54
C VAL A 171 -21.29 -0.29 15.31
N ASP A 172 -20.22 0.50 15.12
CA ASP A 172 -18.86 0.02 14.87
C ASP A 172 -18.10 -0.29 16.16
N ALA A 173 -17.21 -1.29 16.08
CA ALA A 173 -16.06 -1.48 16.94
C ALA A 173 -14.82 -0.81 16.33
N LYS A 174 -13.92 -0.33 17.18
CA LYS A 174 -12.59 0.16 16.79
C LYS A 174 -11.54 -0.87 17.15
N ILE A 175 -10.62 -1.15 16.23
CA ILE A 175 -9.55 -2.12 16.42
C ILE A 175 -8.20 -1.44 16.20
N ARG A 176 -7.22 -1.69 17.07
CA ARG A 176 -5.81 -1.29 16.90
C ARG A 176 -4.89 -2.48 17.07
N PHE A 177 -3.87 -2.55 16.22
CA PHE A 177 -2.72 -3.43 16.38
C PHE A 177 -1.47 -2.59 16.70
N ASN A 178 -0.74 -3.00 17.73
CA ASN A 178 0.60 -2.52 18.03
C ASN A 178 1.57 -3.69 17.82
N VAL A 179 2.37 -3.63 16.77
CA VAL A 179 3.37 -4.67 16.45
C VAL A 179 4.74 -4.20 16.90
N THR A 180 5.37 -5.03 17.74
CA THR A 180 6.69 -4.80 18.33
C THR A 180 7.56 -6.03 18.12
N THR A 181 8.88 -5.88 18.25
CA THR A 181 9.83 -6.98 18.15
C THR A 181 10.55 -7.24 19.48
N ALA A 182 11.08 -8.45 19.65
CA ALA A 182 12.07 -8.72 20.69
C ALA A 182 13.40 -8.01 20.41
N GLU A 183 14.22 -7.85 21.44
CA GLU A 183 15.56 -7.26 21.30
C GLU A 183 16.42 -8.06 20.30
N GLY A 184 17.11 -7.37 19.40
CA GLY A 184 17.93 -8.00 18.35
C GLY A 184 17.16 -8.48 17.12
N VAL A 185 15.82 -8.36 17.12
CA VAL A 185 14.96 -8.71 15.99
C VAL A 185 14.43 -7.46 15.32
N THR A 186 14.60 -7.38 14.01
CA THR A 186 13.98 -6.35 13.17
C THR A 186 12.79 -6.92 12.42
N PHE A 187 11.74 -6.11 12.29
CA PHE A 187 10.58 -6.40 11.47
C PHE A 187 10.27 -5.18 10.60
N THR A 188 10.40 -5.37 9.29
CA THR A 188 10.02 -4.37 8.29
C THR A 188 8.61 -4.69 7.80
N PRO A 189 7.59 -3.92 8.19
CA PRO A 189 6.21 -4.19 7.80
C PRO A 189 6.01 -3.98 6.30
N LEU A 190 5.25 -4.85 5.65
CA LEU A 190 4.80 -4.67 4.26
C LEU A 190 3.39 -4.07 4.23
N ASP A 191 2.38 -4.85 4.62
CA ASP A 191 0.98 -4.41 4.64
C ASP A 191 0.09 -5.32 5.50
N TRP A 192 -1.16 -4.91 5.67
CA TRP A 192 -2.18 -5.62 6.45
C TRP A 192 -3.55 -5.58 5.76
N GLN A 193 -4.41 -6.54 6.09
CA GLN A 193 -5.77 -6.68 5.55
C GLN A 193 -6.71 -7.16 6.65
N VAL A 194 -7.96 -6.69 6.62
CA VAL A 194 -9.05 -7.25 7.44
C VAL A 194 -9.86 -8.20 6.58
N VAL A 195 -10.06 -9.42 7.07
CA VAL A 195 -10.75 -10.50 6.39
C VAL A 195 -12.05 -10.79 7.14
N THR A 196 -13.12 -11.03 6.38
CA THR A 196 -14.47 -11.30 6.92
C THR A 196 -15.01 -10.13 7.76
N VAL A 197 -15.08 -8.94 7.17
CA VAL A 197 -15.75 -7.78 7.77
C VAL A 197 -17.24 -7.86 7.47
N PRO A 198 -18.15 -7.78 8.46
CA PRO A 198 -19.59 -7.75 8.20
C PRO A 198 -19.96 -6.49 7.42
N GLN A 199 -20.70 -6.65 6.32
CA GLN A 199 -21.24 -5.56 5.52
C GLN A 199 -22.60 -5.07 6.03
N ILE A 200 -23.31 -5.89 6.81
CA ILE A 200 -24.62 -5.55 7.41
C ILE A 200 -24.47 -5.45 8.92
N VAL A 201 -25.20 -4.50 9.52
CA VAL A 201 -25.33 -4.37 10.98
C VAL A 201 -26.77 -4.10 11.38
N ASN A 202 -27.16 -4.53 12.58
CA ASN A 202 -28.42 -4.09 13.18
C ASN A 202 -28.28 -2.68 13.70
N VAL A 203 -29.21 -1.80 13.34
CA VAL A 203 -29.23 -0.41 13.76
C VAL A 203 -29.31 -0.33 15.28
N LEU A 204 -30.21 -1.11 15.90
CA LEU A 204 -30.27 -1.29 17.35
C LEU A 204 -29.53 -2.56 17.82
N PRO A 205 -29.08 -2.61 19.09
CA PRO A 205 -28.38 -3.78 19.61
C PRO A 205 -29.27 -5.02 19.66
N THR A 206 -28.67 -6.18 19.40
CA THR A 206 -29.29 -7.51 19.44
C THR A 206 -28.42 -8.47 20.23
N GLU A 207 -29.00 -9.49 20.86
CA GLU A 207 -28.24 -10.57 21.52
C GLU A 207 -28.04 -11.80 20.63
N VAL A 208 -28.54 -11.77 19.39
CA VAL A 208 -28.42 -12.89 18.44
C VAL A 208 -26.98 -13.02 17.96
N GLN A 209 -26.44 -14.24 18.09
CA GLN A 209 -25.14 -14.65 17.57
C GLN A 209 -25.27 -15.18 16.14
N GLY A 210 -24.33 -14.83 15.25
CA GLY A 210 -24.27 -15.35 13.88
C GLY A 210 -25.50 -15.00 13.05
N GLN A 211 -26.07 -13.81 13.24
CA GLN A 211 -27.37 -13.43 12.64
C GLN A 211 -27.35 -13.41 11.11
N PHE A 212 -26.22 -13.05 10.50
CA PHE A 212 -26.09 -12.95 9.06
C PHE A 212 -25.34 -14.17 8.51
N GLU A 213 -25.90 -14.75 7.45
CA GLU A 213 -25.22 -15.76 6.63
C GLU A 213 -23.94 -15.18 6.02
N PHE A 214 -22.95 -16.03 5.76
CA PHE A 214 -21.65 -15.58 5.24
C PHE A 214 -21.75 -14.99 3.82
N GLU A 215 -22.38 -15.71 2.90
CA GLU A 215 -22.41 -15.33 1.48
C GLU A 215 -23.08 -13.98 1.24
N GLY A 216 -22.37 -13.06 0.59
CA GLY A 216 -22.87 -11.73 0.21
C GLY A 216 -23.04 -10.72 1.36
N ASN A 217 -22.70 -11.08 2.61
CA ASN A 217 -22.84 -10.20 3.77
C ASN A 217 -21.51 -9.88 4.45
N TYR A 218 -20.39 -10.41 3.97
CA TYR A 218 -19.05 -10.12 4.46
C TYR A 218 -18.12 -9.81 3.29
N PHE A 219 -17.06 -9.04 3.55
CA PHE A 219 -16.04 -8.69 2.55
C PHE A 219 -14.64 -8.70 3.18
N ASN A 220 -13.64 -8.68 2.31
CA ASN A 220 -12.25 -8.47 2.70
C ASN A 220 -11.83 -7.06 2.29
N SER A 221 -11.14 -6.34 3.17
CA SER A 221 -10.60 -5.03 2.81
C SER A 221 -9.54 -5.17 1.71
N SER A 222 -9.13 -4.08 1.06
CA SER A 222 -7.85 -4.09 0.35
C SER A 222 -6.68 -4.26 1.34
N TRP A 223 -5.49 -4.60 0.82
CA TRP A 223 -4.25 -4.49 1.60
C TRP A 223 -3.94 -3.02 1.87
N ASN A 224 -3.52 -2.70 3.09
CA ASN A 224 -3.27 -1.35 3.59
C ASN A 224 -1.86 -1.26 4.19
N ASN A 225 -1.27 -0.06 4.13
CA ASN A 225 0.04 0.18 4.73
C ASN A 225 -0.05 0.38 6.24
N PHE A 226 1.03 0.05 6.94
CA PHE A 226 1.19 0.38 8.34
C PHE A 226 1.30 1.90 8.55
N GLU A 227 0.77 2.37 9.67
CA GLU A 227 1.07 3.69 10.22
C GLU A 227 2.46 3.61 10.87
N ILE A 228 3.42 4.36 10.33
CA ILE A 228 4.76 4.46 10.93
C ILE A 228 4.78 5.66 11.86
N THR A 229 4.95 5.38 13.14
CA THR A 229 5.09 6.41 14.18
C THR A 229 6.55 6.77 14.39
N ALA A 230 6.81 7.98 14.91
CA ALA A 230 8.15 8.41 15.30
C ALA A 230 8.80 7.54 16.41
N THR A 231 8.05 6.61 17.01
CA THR A 231 8.51 5.69 18.07
C THR A 231 8.92 4.30 17.56
N ASN A 232 9.08 4.11 16.24
CA ASN A 232 9.37 2.82 15.59
C ASN A 232 8.37 1.70 15.94
N THR A 233 7.15 2.05 16.40
CA THR A 233 6.09 1.07 16.61
C THR A 233 5.26 0.98 15.33
N ASN A 234 5.19 -0.23 14.77
CA ASN A 234 4.37 -0.51 13.61
C ASN A 234 2.94 -0.67 14.09
N THR A 235 2.08 0.32 13.78
CA THR A 235 0.69 0.34 14.22
C THR A 235 -0.24 0.44 13.03
N PHE A 236 -1.46 -0.02 13.22
CA PHE A 236 -2.57 0.30 12.33
C PHE A 236 -3.86 0.18 13.12
N ALA A 237 -4.88 0.91 12.68
CA ALA A 237 -6.21 0.81 13.25
C ALA A 237 -7.29 0.91 12.17
N PHE A 238 -8.46 0.38 12.48
CA PHE A 238 -9.60 0.34 11.56
C PHE A 238 -10.92 0.21 12.33
N TYR A 239 -12.04 0.39 11.61
CA TYR A 239 -13.39 0.17 12.13
C TYR A 239 -14.05 -1.01 11.44
N VAL A 240 -14.77 -1.81 12.21
CA VAL A 240 -15.65 -2.87 11.71
C VAL A 240 -17.02 -2.75 12.38
N PRO A 241 -18.13 -3.04 11.67
CA PRO A 241 -19.41 -3.14 12.33
C PRO A 241 -19.41 -4.27 13.37
N GLU A 242 -20.39 -4.25 14.28
CA GLU A 242 -20.58 -5.33 15.24
C GLU A 242 -20.63 -6.70 14.57
N ASN A 243 -19.80 -7.62 15.05
CA ASN A 243 -19.79 -9.01 14.62
C ASN A 243 -19.87 -9.91 15.85
N LYS A 244 -20.97 -10.64 16.01
CA LYS A 244 -21.17 -11.60 17.10
C LYS A 244 -21.15 -13.00 16.52
N VAL A 245 -20.14 -13.80 16.86
CA VAL A 245 -19.91 -15.11 16.24
C VAL A 245 -19.60 -16.15 17.32
N ASN A 246 -20.30 -17.29 17.25
CA ASN A 246 -19.99 -18.47 18.04
C ASN A 246 -18.80 -19.23 17.42
N PRO A 247 -17.94 -19.88 18.23
CA PRO A 247 -16.90 -20.74 17.69
C PRO A 247 -17.50 -21.90 16.90
N ARG A 248 -16.82 -22.35 15.83
CA ARG A 248 -17.17 -23.57 15.09
C ARG A 248 -17.04 -24.81 15.97
N LYS A 249 -15.97 -24.86 16.77
CA LYS A 249 -15.71 -25.88 17.81
C LYS A 249 -15.09 -25.23 19.03
N THR A 250 -15.37 -25.76 20.22
CA THR A 250 -14.76 -25.26 21.46
C THR A 250 -13.30 -25.68 21.56
N ILE A 251 -12.41 -24.71 21.77
CA ILE A 251 -10.99 -24.94 22.06
C ILE A 251 -10.86 -25.62 23.43
N PRO A 252 -10.14 -26.76 23.55
CA PRO A 252 -9.91 -27.44 24.82
C PRO A 252 -9.13 -26.57 25.82
N ALA A 253 -9.55 -26.57 27.08
CA ALA A 253 -8.87 -25.85 28.17
C ALA A 253 -7.64 -26.62 28.70
N VAL A 254 -6.72 -26.98 27.80
CA VAL A 254 -5.48 -27.73 28.11
C VAL A 254 -4.26 -26.92 27.66
N GLY A 255 -3.18 -26.95 28.44
CA GLY A 255 -1.95 -26.22 28.12
C GLY A 255 -1.98 -24.74 28.52
N THR A 256 -1.05 -23.95 27.98
CA THR A 256 -0.95 -22.52 28.26
C THR A 256 -2.01 -21.72 27.51
N TYR A 257 -2.35 -20.53 27.99
CA TYR A 257 -3.27 -19.63 27.27
C TYR A 257 -2.75 -19.30 25.86
N ALA A 258 -1.44 -19.08 25.70
CA ALA A 258 -0.82 -18.84 24.40
C ALA A 258 -1.01 -20.02 23.43
N GLY A 259 -0.80 -21.26 23.90
CA GLY A 259 -1.05 -22.45 23.08
C GLY A 259 -2.53 -22.64 22.73
N GLN A 260 -3.44 -22.32 23.66
CA GLN A 260 -4.88 -22.32 23.36
C GLN A 260 -5.28 -21.23 22.38
N TYR A 261 -4.67 -20.04 22.49
CA TYR A 261 -4.93 -18.93 21.58
C TYR A 261 -4.49 -19.27 20.15
N ALA A 262 -3.29 -19.86 19.98
CA ALA A 262 -2.77 -20.26 18.67
C ALA A 262 -3.68 -21.27 17.93
N LEU A 263 -4.50 -22.03 18.66
CA LEU A 263 -5.48 -22.94 18.04
C LEU A 263 -6.60 -22.21 17.30
N ARG A 264 -6.81 -20.91 17.53
CA ARG A 264 -7.83 -20.12 16.82
C ARG A 264 -7.57 -20.07 15.32
N GLU A 265 -6.31 -20.16 14.92
CA GLU A 265 -5.86 -20.16 13.52
C GLU A 265 -5.66 -21.57 12.95
N LYS A 266 -5.84 -22.63 13.75
CA LYS A 266 -5.62 -24.01 13.30
C LYS A 266 -6.60 -24.40 12.20
N GLN A 267 -6.10 -24.98 11.12
CA GLN A 267 -6.90 -25.48 10.00
C GLN A 267 -6.99 -27.00 9.98
N GLU A 268 -8.10 -27.52 9.44
CA GLU A 268 -8.25 -28.94 9.17
C GLU A 268 -7.27 -29.36 8.06
N LYS A 269 -6.39 -30.33 8.31
CA LYS A 269 -5.39 -30.79 7.34
C LYS A 269 -5.89 -32.03 6.58
N MET A 270 -5.84 -31.99 5.25
CA MET A 270 -6.23 -33.12 4.38
C MET A 270 -4.99 -33.73 3.72
N PRO A 271 -4.65 -35.01 3.95
CA PRO A 271 -3.44 -35.61 3.37
C PRO A 271 -3.56 -35.82 1.87
N ASN A 272 -2.48 -35.51 1.14
CA ASN A 272 -2.32 -35.74 -0.28
C ASN A 272 -1.51 -37.03 -0.54
N SER A 273 -1.54 -37.55 -1.77
CA SER A 273 -0.88 -38.82 -2.13
C SER A 273 0.66 -38.75 -2.10
N ASP A 274 1.23 -37.56 -2.21
CA ASP A 274 2.68 -37.31 -2.19
C ASP A 274 3.24 -37.09 -0.77
N GLY A 275 2.38 -37.17 0.26
CA GLY A 275 2.75 -36.95 1.66
C GLY A 275 2.62 -35.51 2.14
N SER A 276 2.32 -34.56 1.24
CA SER A 276 1.92 -33.19 1.62
C SER A 276 0.50 -33.18 2.20
N VAL A 277 0.07 -32.05 2.77
CA VAL A 277 -1.29 -31.83 3.25
C VAL A 277 -1.87 -30.55 2.65
N THR A 278 -3.19 -30.51 2.49
CA THR A 278 -3.92 -29.32 2.03
C THR A 278 -4.67 -28.71 3.20
N ASN A 279 -4.56 -27.38 3.38
CA ASN A 279 -5.30 -26.65 4.39
C ASN A 279 -6.78 -26.50 4.02
N GLY A 280 -7.67 -26.98 4.88
CA GLY A 280 -9.12 -26.82 4.80
C GLY A 280 -9.62 -25.60 5.60
N ALA A 281 -10.87 -25.66 6.03
CA ALA A 281 -11.45 -24.62 6.89
C ALA A 281 -10.80 -24.60 8.29
N TYR A 282 -10.90 -23.47 8.98
CA TYR A 282 -10.46 -23.37 10.38
C TYR A 282 -11.20 -24.39 11.26
N GLU A 283 -10.47 -25.09 12.12
CA GLU A 283 -11.00 -26.14 12.97
C GLU A 283 -11.92 -25.57 14.06
N TYR A 284 -11.51 -24.44 14.66
CA TYR A 284 -12.19 -23.82 15.81
C TYR A 284 -12.91 -22.51 15.47
N ALA A 285 -12.33 -21.67 14.60
CA ALA A 285 -12.96 -20.43 14.16
C ALA A 285 -14.10 -20.73 13.15
N ASP A 286 -15.23 -20.04 13.30
CA ASP A 286 -16.29 -20.01 12.30
C ASP A 286 -15.86 -19.14 11.11
N GLU A 287 -16.31 -19.46 9.90
CA GLU A 287 -15.94 -18.72 8.68
C GLU A 287 -16.32 -17.23 8.73
N ARG A 288 -17.31 -16.87 9.56
CA ARG A 288 -17.77 -15.49 9.81
C ARG A 288 -16.91 -14.73 10.83
N ALA A 289 -15.92 -15.37 11.45
CA ALA A 289 -15.04 -14.72 12.43
C ALA A 289 -14.06 -13.76 11.73
N THR A 290 -14.20 -12.46 12.06
CA THR A 290 -13.31 -11.43 11.53
C THR A 290 -11.88 -11.65 12.02
N HIS A 291 -10.91 -11.56 11.12
CA HIS A 291 -9.50 -11.70 11.43
C HIS A 291 -8.65 -10.72 10.63
N VAL A 292 -7.42 -10.51 11.08
CA VAL A 292 -6.43 -9.67 10.40
C VAL A 292 -5.31 -10.53 9.87
N LYS A 293 -4.88 -10.24 8.64
CA LYS A 293 -3.62 -10.72 8.08
C LYS A 293 -2.64 -9.57 7.99
N PHE A 294 -1.39 -9.78 8.38
CA PHE A 294 -0.35 -8.78 8.14
C PHE A 294 0.98 -9.44 7.78
N ARG A 295 1.74 -8.76 6.94
CA ARG A 295 2.97 -9.25 6.32
C ARG A 295 4.16 -8.36 6.65
N GLY A 296 5.35 -8.95 6.61
CA GLY A 296 6.60 -8.21 6.69
C GLY A 296 7.82 -9.11 6.57
N ASN A 297 8.99 -8.49 6.56
CA ASN A 297 10.27 -9.18 6.58
C ASN A 297 10.89 -9.14 7.98
N ILE A 298 11.37 -10.29 8.47
CA ILE A 298 12.13 -10.42 9.71
C ILE A 298 13.61 -10.57 9.39
N HIS A 299 14.47 -9.86 10.13
CA HIS A 299 15.93 -10.06 10.10
C HIS A 299 16.54 -10.06 11.50
N TYR A 300 17.44 -11.02 11.75
CA TYR A 300 18.31 -11.09 12.94
C TYR A 300 19.49 -12.05 12.73
N ILE A 301 20.47 -12.03 13.64
CA ILE A 301 21.67 -12.87 13.58
C ILE A 301 21.62 -13.96 14.67
N ILE A 302 21.97 -15.20 14.31
CA ILE A 302 22.07 -16.33 15.25
C ILE A 302 23.49 -16.90 15.32
N GLY A 303 23.89 -17.32 16.53
CA GLY A 303 25.13 -18.07 16.77
C GLY A 303 26.39 -17.38 16.24
N SER A 304 27.22 -18.12 15.50
CA SER A 304 28.53 -17.70 14.98
C SER A 304 28.46 -16.79 13.73
N GLY A 305 27.40 -16.01 13.55
CA GLY A 305 27.28 -15.04 12.45
C GLY A 305 26.41 -15.48 11.26
N LYS A 306 25.49 -16.44 11.43
CA LYS A 306 24.50 -16.71 10.38
C LYS A 306 23.37 -15.70 10.44
N GLU A 307 22.98 -15.19 9.27
CA GLU A 307 21.85 -14.28 9.14
C GLU A 307 20.55 -15.06 8.93
N VAL A 308 19.54 -14.70 9.69
CA VAL A 308 18.16 -15.13 9.49
C VAL A 308 17.43 -14.02 8.75
N SER A 309 16.81 -14.36 7.62
CA SER A 309 15.87 -13.46 6.95
C SER A 309 14.64 -14.23 6.50
N ALA A 310 13.46 -13.74 6.86
CA ALA A 310 12.21 -14.41 6.56
C ALA A 310 11.12 -13.45 6.10
N ASP A 311 10.44 -13.79 5.01
CA ASP A 311 9.19 -13.14 4.61
C ASP A 311 8.04 -13.90 5.27
N VAL A 312 7.25 -13.21 6.09
CA VAL A 312 6.26 -13.83 6.98
C VAL A 312 4.86 -13.24 6.81
N THR A 313 3.86 -14.09 6.99
CA THR A 313 2.44 -13.71 7.10
C THR A 313 1.90 -14.17 8.45
N TYR A 314 1.26 -13.25 9.16
CA TYR A 314 0.58 -13.53 10.42
C TYR A 314 -0.92 -13.40 10.27
N THR A 315 -1.67 -14.37 10.80
CA THR A 315 -3.14 -14.36 10.89
C THR A 315 -3.56 -14.24 12.36
N VAL A 316 -4.49 -13.33 12.67
CA VAL A 316 -4.98 -13.11 14.04
C VAL A 316 -6.50 -12.92 14.04
N HIS A 317 -7.25 -13.88 14.58
CA HIS A 317 -8.69 -13.73 14.78
C HIS A 317 -9.03 -12.74 15.90
N LEU A 318 -9.98 -11.84 15.65
CA LEU A 318 -10.43 -10.85 16.63
C LEU A 318 -11.28 -11.49 17.76
N GLY A 319 -11.29 -10.86 18.93
CA GLY A 319 -12.05 -11.25 20.12
C GLY A 319 -11.13 -11.53 21.30
N ALA A 320 -11.32 -12.70 21.91
CA ALA A 320 -10.55 -13.24 23.04
C ALA A 320 -10.63 -12.46 24.37
N VAL A 321 -11.56 -11.50 24.50
CA VAL A 321 -11.72 -10.68 25.72
C VAL A 321 -12.25 -11.51 26.88
N THR A 322 -13.21 -12.39 26.62
CA THR A 322 -13.81 -13.28 27.63
C THR A 322 -13.22 -14.69 27.64
N GLY A 323 -12.18 -14.95 26.83
CA GLY A 323 -11.49 -16.23 26.70
C GLY A 323 -11.23 -16.64 25.26
N VAL A 324 -10.43 -17.68 25.00
CA VAL A 324 -9.99 -18.07 23.65
C VAL A 324 -11.11 -18.46 22.66
N ASN A 325 -12.31 -18.77 23.17
CA ASN A 325 -13.49 -19.08 22.37
C ASN A 325 -14.34 -17.84 22.01
N ASP A 326 -13.93 -16.65 22.44
CA ASP A 326 -14.59 -15.39 22.12
C ASP A 326 -14.10 -14.87 20.76
N TYR A 327 -15.00 -14.77 19.77
CA TYR A 327 -14.71 -14.23 18.44
C TYR A 327 -15.46 -12.91 18.17
N ASN A 328 -16.01 -12.28 19.22
CA ASN A 328 -16.91 -11.15 19.05
C ASN A 328 -16.14 -9.83 18.88
N SER A 329 -16.63 -9.00 17.96
CA SER A 329 -16.32 -7.56 17.86
C SER A 329 -17.59 -6.78 18.23
N LEU A 330 -17.64 -6.24 19.44
CA LEU A 330 -18.84 -5.61 19.99
C LEU A 330 -18.93 -4.13 19.62
N ARG A 331 -20.15 -3.65 19.32
CA ARG A 331 -20.38 -2.24 18.96
C ARG A 331 -19.88 -1.30 20.05
N ASN A 332 -19.39 -0.12 19.66
CA ASN A 332 -18.93 0.94 20.56
C ASN A 332 -17.84 0.47 21.55
N HIS A 333 -17.01 -0.49 21.18
CA HIS A 333 -15.81 -0.91 21.93
C HIS A 333 -14.53 -0.53 21.20
N PHE A 334 -13.44 -0.41 21.95
CA PHE A 334 -12.10 -0.22 21.41
C PHE A 334 -11.18 -1.35 21.87
N TYR A 335 -10.75 -2.19 20.93
CA TYR A 335 -9.85 -3.30 21.15
C TYR A 335 -8.42 -2.91 20.76
N THR A 336 -7.44 -3.30 21.57
CA THR A 336 -6.02 -3.13 21.28
C THR A 336 -5.30 -4.48 21.36
N TYR A 337 -4.76 -4.93 20.23
CA TYR A 337 -3.95 -6.13 20.11
C TYR A 337 -2.48 -5.73 20.17
N ASN A 338 -1.77 -6.23 21.17
CA ASN A 338 -0.33 -6.02 21.29
C ASN A 338 0.38 -7.29 20.83
N VAL A 339 0.97 -7.23 19.64
CA VAL A 339 1.69 -8.35 19.02
C VAL A 339 3.18 -8.14 19.21
N LYS A 340 3.86 -9.17 19.73
CA LYS A 340 5.32 -9.18 19.88
C LYS A 340 5.90 -10.30 19.02
N ILE A 341 6.63 -9.93 17.99
CA ILE A 341 7.39 -10.86 17.13
C ILE A 341 8.69 -11.22 17.86
N VAL A 342 8.90 -12.51 18.11
CA VAL A 342 10.03 -13.00 18.93
C VAL A 342 11.12 -13.67 18.11
N SER A 343 10.76 -14.62 17.24
CA SER A 343 11.67 -15.33 16.35
C SER A 343 10.85 -16.05 15.26
N VAL A 344 11.52 -16.74 14.34
CA VAL A 344 10.89 -17.63 13.36
C VAL A 344 10.99 -19.11 13.76
N ASP A 345 11.28 -19.40 15.03
CA ASP A 345 11.58 -20.77 15.48
C ASP A 345 10.38 -21.71 15.33
N ASP A 346 9.16 -21.24 15.58
CA ASP A 346 7.95 -22.06 15.43
C ASP A 346 7.73 -22.47 13.96
N ILE A 347 8.02 -21.57 13.02
CA ILE A 347 7.98 -21.85 11.57
C ILE A 347 9.05 -22.90 11.22
N ILE A 348 10.26 -22.78 11.78
CA ILE A 348 11.33 -23.77 11.61
C ILE A 348 10.91 -25.14 12.16
N VAL A 349 10.29 -25.19 13.35
CA VAL A 349 9.82 -26.42 13.98
C VAL A 349 8.77 -27.10 13.13
N GLU A 350 7.83 -26.33 12.55
CA GLU A 350 6.83 -26.86 11.63
C GLU A 350 7.45 -27.49 10.39
N VAL A 351 8.40 -26.81 9.77
CA VAL A 351 9.12 -27.31 8.58
C VAL A 351 9.96 -28.57 8.89
N GLU A 352 10.51 -28.68 10.09
CA GLU A 352 11.36 -29.81 10.49
C GLU A 352 10.60 -30.96 11.16
N SER A 353 9.31 -30.79 11.40
CA SER A 353 8.50 -31.76 12.12
C SER A 353 8.20 -33.00 11.27
N THR A 354 8.48 -34.18 11.84
CA THR A 354 8.10 -35.49 11.25
C THR A 354 6.70 -35.96 11.65
N THR A 355 6.05 -35.26 12.57
CA THR A 355 4.71 -35.59 13.10
C THR A 355 3.67 -34.53 12.76
N GLN A 356 3.93 -33.66 11.78
CA GLN A 356 3.05 -32.54 11.41
C GLN A 356 2.69 -31.61 12.58
N GLY A 357 3.62 -31.41 13.52
CA GLY A 357 3.48 -30.43 14.59
C GLY A 357 3.56 -29.01 14.05
N GLU A 358 2.54 -28.21 14.35
CA GLU A 358 2.37 -26.82 13.90
C GLU A 358 2.16 -25.97 15.17
N PRO A 359 3.25 -25.51 15.82
CA PRO A 359 3.15 -24.84 17.13
C PRO A 359 2.42 -23.50 17.06
N SER A 360 2.47 -22.83 15.90
CA SER A 360 1.83 -21.53 15.66
C SER A 360 1.13 -21.52 14.29
N PRO A 361 -0.07 -22.12 14.15
CA PRO A 361 -0.80 -22.21 12.88
C PRO A 361 -1.12 -20.87 12.21
N GLY A 362 -1.08 -19.77 12.97
CA GLY A 362 -1.28 -18.42 12.45
C GLY A 362 0.00 -17.75 11.93
N SER A 363 1.14 -18.45 11.87
CA SER A 363 2.44 -17.90 11.47
C SER A 363 3.04 -18.73 10.34
N GLU A 364 3.09 -18.16 9.14
CA GLU A 364 3.61 -18.82 7.94
C GLU A 364 4.74 -17.99 7.33
N GLY A 365 5.70 -18.63 6.66
CA GLY A 365 6.73 -17.86 5.95
C GLY A 365 7.90 -18.63 5.36
N ASP A 366 8.68 -17.90 4.56
CA ASP A 366 9.87 -18.40 3.88
C ASP A 366 11.14 -18.01 4.65
N VAL A 367 11.68 -18.95 5.42
CA VAL A 367 12.82 -18.71 6.32
C VAL A 367 14.14 -19.08 5.65
N VAL A 368 15.08 -18.13 5.60
CA VAL A 368 16.44 -18.35 5.08
C VAL A 368 17.48 -18.16 6.18
N LEU A 369 18.36 -19.14 6.34
CA LEU A 369 19.56 -19.12 7.17
C LEU A 369 20.79 -19.13 6.26
N ALA A 370 21.40 -17.97 6.02
CA ALA A 370 22.55 -17.84 5.13
C ALA A 370 23.84 -17.41 5.86
N LYS A 371 25.00 -17.72 5.27
CA LYS A 371 26.27 -17.12 5.70
C LYS A 371 26.31 -15.65 5.32
N GLU A 372 25.82 -15.31 4.12
CA GLU A 372 25.70 -13.93 3.63
C GLU A 372 24.34 -13.71 2.97
N VAL A 373 23.64 -12.64 3.38
CA VAL A 373 22.41 -12.16 2.72
C VAL A 373 22.76 -10.87 1.98
N LEU A 374 22.52 -10.85 0.67
CA LEU A 374 22.74 -9.70 -0.19
C LEU A 374 21.41 -9.16 -0.68
N GLU A 375 21.11 -7.90 -0.35
CA GLU A 375 19.86 -7.24 -0.75
C GLU A 375 20.13 -6.19 -1.84
N PHE A 376 19.31 -6.22 -2.88
CA PHE A 376 19.40 -5.35 -4.04
C PHE A 376 18.05 -4.74 -4.38
N ASP A 377 18.07 -3.58 -5.04
CA ASP A 377 16.86 -2.96 -5.60
C ASP A 377 16.50 -3.58 -6.97
N ALA A 378 15.37 -3.15 -7.53
CA ALA A 378 14.76 -3.67 -8.74
C ALA A 378 15.55 -3.45 -10.03
N HIS A 379 16.66 -2.71 -10.01
CA HIS A 379 17.44 -2.40 -11.20
C HIS A 379 18.61 -3.38 -11.42
N ASN A 380 19.36 -3.18 -12.51
CA ASN A 380 20.55 -3.98 -12.78
C ASN A 380 21.63 -3.71 -11.71
N GLU A 381 22.30 -4.75 -11.25
CA GLU A 381 23.37 -4.66 -10.25
C GLU A 381 24.61 -5.47 -10.60
N VAL A 382 25.76 -5.04 -10.07
CA VAL A 382 27.05 -5.71 -10.25
C VAL A 382 27.76 -5.82 -8.92
N PHE A 383 28.12 -7.04 -8.53
CA PHE A 383 28.78 -7.32 -7.26
C PHE A 383 29.69 -8.55 -7.38
N LYS A 384 30.47 -8.84 -6.33
CA LYS A 384 31.36 -10.01 -6.30
C LYS A 384 30.74 -11.13 -5.48
N THR A 385 30.89 -12.36 -5.94
CA THR A 385 30.66 -13.58 -5.16
C THR A 385 31.98 -14.34 -5.03
N VAL A 386 32.29 -14.76 -3.81
CA VAL A 386 33.52 -15.48 -3.47
C VAL A 386 33.16 -16.85 -2.92
N PHE A 387 33.71 -17.91 -3.53
CA PHE A 387 33.48 -19.28 -3.12
C PHE A 387 34.77 -19.88 -2.59
N HIS A 388 34.81 -20.15 -1.28
CA HIS A 388 35.91 -20.91 -0.69
C HIS A 388 35.70 -22.40 -0.91
N GLN A 389 36.79 -23.12 -1.11
CA GLN A 389 36.77 -24.58 -1.25
C GLN A 389 36.03 -25.26 -0.08
N SER A 390 36.17 -24.74 1.14
CA SER A 390 35.55 -25.30 2.35
C SER A 390 34.03 -25.17 2.39
N ASP A 391 33.46 -24.19 1.68
CA ASP A 391 32.02 -23.92 1.66
C ASP A 391 31.27 -24.78 0.63
N ILE A 392 32.00 -25.45 -0.28
CA ILE A 392 31.41 -26.25 -1.35
C ILE A 392 31.27 -27.71 -0.90
N ASP A 393 30.03 -28.18 -0.83
CA ASP A 393 29.64 -29.55 -0.52
C ASP A 393 28.84 -30.17 -1.68
N GLN A 394 29.00 -31.48 -1.91
CA GLN A 394 28.35 -32.17 -3.03
C GLN A 394 26.82 -32.26 -2.88
N SER A 395 26.30 -32.23 -1.65
CA SER A 395 24.87 -32.27 -1.34
C SER A 395 24.16 -30.93 -1.51
N LEU A 396 24.90 -29.81 -1.54
CA LEU A 396 24.32 -28.48 -1.67
C LEU A 396 24.07 -28.11 -3.13
N THR A 397 22.94 -27.48 -3.42
CA THR A 397 22.55 -27.08 -4.78
C THR A 397 22.18 -25.59 -4.79
N TRP A 398 21.08 -25.25 -5.44
CA TRP A 398 20.49 -23.92 -5.44
C TRP A 398 18.97 -24.07 -5.37
N ASN A 399 18.32 -23.05 -4.85
CA ASN A 399 16.87 -22.94 -4.88
C ASN A 399 16.46 -21.49 -5.13
N ILE A 400 15.24 -21.31 -5.63
CA ILE A 400 14.72 -20.01 -6.00
C ILE A 400 13.31 -19.82 -5.45
N SER A 401 12.95 -18.58 -5.19
CA SER A 401 11.59 -18.13 -4.92
C SER A 401 11.35 -16.82 -5.67
N THR A 402 10.49 -16.82 -6.68
CA THR A 402 10.09 -15.64 -7.44
C THR A 402 8.56 -15.59 -7.55
N PRO A 403 7.97 -14.48 -8.05
CA PRO A 403 6.53 -14.43 -8.32
C PRO A 403 6.03 -15.49 -9.32
N PHE A 404 6.92 -16.15 -10.07
CA PHE A 404 6.58 -17.12 -11.11
C PHE A 404 7.03 -18.54 -10.78
N SER A 405 8.20 -18.71 -10.17
CA SER A 405 8.78 -20.04 -9.93
C SER A 405 9.37 -20.16 -8.54
N LYS A 406 9.15 -21.31 -7.90
CA LYS A 406 9.68 -21.64 -6.58
C LYS A 406 10.11 -23.10 -6.56
N GLY A 407 11.28 -23.37 -6.00
CA GLY A 407 11.75 -24.74 -5.80
C GLY A 407 13.26 -24.91 -5.73
N ALA A 408 13.68 -26.12 -5.37
CA ALA A 408 15.08 -26.54 -5.42
C ALA A 408 15.46 -27.09 -6.81
N GLU A 409 16.74 -27.15 -7.14
CA GLU A 409 17.24 -27.62 -8.44
C GLU A 409 16.58 -28.91 -8.98
N ASN A 410 16.37 -29.92 -8.12
CA ASN A 410 15.77 -31.20 -8.47
C ASN A 410 14.26 -31.11 -8.80
N GLU A 411 13.60 -30.04 -8.39
CA GLU A 411 12.21 -29.72 -8.73
C GLU A 411 12.10 -28.99 -10.08
N ASN A 412 13.25 -28.71 -10.72
CA ASN A 412 13.37 -28.04 -12.02
C ASN A 412 12.70 -26.65 -12.12
N PRO A 413 12.89 -25.75 -11.13
CA PRO A 413 12.32 -24.41 -11.18
C PRO A 413 12.86 -23.61 -12.38
N LYS A 414 12.05 -22.67 -12.85
CA LYS A 414 12.39 -21.70 -13.90
C LYS A 414 12.88 -20.40 -13.26
N ASP A 415 12.93 -19.33 -14.07
CA ASP A 415 13.16 -17.96 -13.63
C ASP A 415 14.48 -17.74 -12.84
N TYR A 416 15.55 -18.46 -13.16
CA TYR A 416 16.87 -18.25 -12.55
C TYR A 416 17.84 -17.45 -13.44
N GLU A 417 17.41 -17.05 -14.64
CA GLU A 417 18.26 -16.41 -15.65
C GLU A 417 18.42 -14.90 -15.43
N TRP A 418 17.79 -14.34 -14.39
CA TRP A 418 18.02 -12.96 -13.97
C TRP A 418 19.38 -12.73 -13.30
N ILE A 419 20.20 -13.76 -13.16
CA ILE A 419 21.55 -13.63 -12.60
C ILE A 419 22.56 -14.49 -13.37
N CYS A 420 23.73 -13.93 -13.63
CA CYS A 420 24.83 -14.63 -14.27
C CYS A 420 26.20 -14.26 -13.69
N PHE A 421 27.18 -15.13 -13.92
CA PHE A 421 28.47 -15.12 -13.24
C PHE A 421 29.60 -15.14 -14.26
N ARG A 422 30.52 -14.16 -14.18
CA ARG A 422 31.74 -14.13 -14.97
C ARG A 422 32.94 -14.21 -14.05
N ILE A 423 33.83 -15.16 -14.29
CA ILE A 423 35.02 -15.35 -13.47
C ILE A 423 35.92 -14.11 -13.54
N ASN A 424 36.43 -13.67 -12.39
CA ASN A 424 37.37 -12.55 -12.35
C ASN A 424 38.71 -12.94 -12.97
N THR A 425 39.39 -11.96 -13.56
CA THR A 425 40.75 -12.16 -14.04
C THR A 425 41.67 -12.55 -12.88
N LYS A 426 42.38 -13.67 -13.04
CA LYS A 426 43.40 -14.14 -12.08
C LYS A 426 44.74 -13.45 -12.37
N THR A 427 45.35 -12.89 -11.34
CA THR A 427 46.78 -12.53 -11.37
C THR A 427 47.63 -13.81 -11.31
N ARG A 428 48.95 -13.73 -11.09
CA ARG A 428 49.78 -14.95 -10.99
C ARG A 428 49.36 -15.89 -9.85
N THR A 429 48.74 -15.38 -8.78
CA THR A 429 48.44 -16.16 -7.57
C THR A 429 46.99 -16.05 -7.09
N THR A 430 46.36 -14.89 -7.24
CA THR A 430 45.02 -14.60 -6.71
C THR A 430 44.14 -13.85 -7.70
N TYR A 431 42.82 -13.89 -7.49
CA TYR A 431 41.87 -13.11 -8.30
C TYR A 431 42.02 -11.59 -8.12
N ASN A 432 41.83 -10.83 -9.21
CA ASN A 432 41.75 -9.37 -9.16
C ASN A 432 40.44 -8.93 -8.48
N GLY A 433 40.51 -7.83 -7.72
CA GLY A 433 39.37 -7.18 -7.10
C GLY A 433 38.50 -6.35 -8.05
N ASP A 434 38.96 -6.01 -9.25
CA ASP A 434 38.17 -5.28 -10.26
C ASP A 434 37.00 -6.12 -10.79
N PHE A 435 35.91 -5.46 -11.18
CA PHE A 435 34.80 -6.08 -11.88
C PHE A 435 35.13 -6.36 -13.34
N GLU A 436 34.60 -7.47 -13.84
CA GLU A 436 34.61 -7.82 -15.25
C GLU A 436 33.52 -7.05 -16.03
N LYS A 437 33.75 -6.79 -17.32
CA LYS A 437 32.70 -6.24 -18.20
C LYS A 437 31.62 -7.29 -18.47
N TYR A 438 30.37 -6.83 -18.55
CA TYR A 438 29.25 -7.63 -19.01
C TYR A 438 29.42 -7.98 -20.49
N LYS A 439 28.98 -9.18 -20.90
CA LYS A 439 29.17 -9.71 -22.26
C LYS A 439 27.93 -9.59 -23.16
N GLY A 440 26.93 -8.84 -22.73
CA GLY A 440 25.61 -8.79 -23.36
C GLY A 440 24.73 -10.00 -22.97
N ASP A 441 23.44 -9.91 -23.26
CA ASP A 441 22.45 -10.96 -22.95
C ASP A 441 22.76 -12.28 -23.67
N ASN A 442 23.35 -12.23 -24.86
CA ASN A 442 23.80 -13.40 -25.63
C ASN A 442 25.17 -13.94 -25.18
N GLY A 443 25.78 -13.31 -24.17
CA GLY A 443 27.08 -13.64 -23.61
C GLY A 443 27.05 -14.68 -22.49
N VAL A 444 25.98 -15.47 -22.37
CA VAL A 444 25.85 -16.59 -21.42
C VAL A 444 26.04 -17.92 -22.16
N TYR A 445 26.73 -18.89 -21.56
CA TYR A 445 26.87 -20.22 -22.14
C TYR A 445 25.52 -20.95 -22.25
N THR A 446 25.30 -21.61 -23.38
CA THR A 446 24.35 -22.72 -23.47
C THR A 446 24.98 -24.02 -22.97
N ASP A 447 24.16 -24.97 -22.50
CA ASP A 447 24.69 -26.26 -22.06
C ASP A 447 25.40 -27.03 -23.18
N ALA A 448 24.95 -26.84 -24.43
CA ALA A 448 25.58 -27.43 -25.61
C ALA A 448 26.98 -26.86 -25.89
N GLU A 449 27.21 -25.57 -25.64
CA GLU A 449 28.54 -24.95 -25.82
C GLU A 449 29.57 -25.45 -24.81
N LEU A 450 29.13 -25.81 -23.60
CA LEU A 450 29.99 -26.38 -22.56
C LEU A 450 30.22 -27.90 -22.75
N ALA A 451 29.25 -28.61 -23.32
CA ALA A 451 29.29 -30.06 -23.56
C ALA A 451 30.09 -30.42 -24.84
N VAL A 452 31.37 -30.08 -24.89
CA VAL A 452 32.24 -30.34 -26.05
C VAL A 452 32.77 -31.77 -26.06
N THR A 453 32.62 -32.46 -27.20
CA THR A 453 33.19 -33.80 -27.44
C THR A 453 34.70 -33.82 -27.21
N GLY A 454 35.17 -34.69 -26.31
CA GLY A 454 36.58 -34.83 -25.95
C GLY A 454 36.94 -34.20 -24.60
N ASN A 455 36.10 -33.33 -24.05
CA ASN A 455 36.23 -32.86 -22.67
C ASN A 455 35.63 -33.87 -21.69
N THR A 456 36.23 -33.97 -20.50
CA THR A 456 35.73 -34.87 -19.45
C THR A 456 34.61 -34.23 -18.64
N HIS A 457 34.60 -32.90 -18.55
CA HIS A 457 33.58 -32.13 -17.85
C HIS A 457 33.41 -30.74 -18.49
N PRO A 458 32.23 -30.09 -18.41
CA PRO A 458 32.04 -28.67 -18.75
C PRO A 458 33.13 -27.70 -18.25
N LEU A 459 33.72 -28.00 -17.09
CA LEU A 459 34.83 -27.23 -16.52
C LEU A 459 36.04 -27.13 -17.47
N ASP A 460 36.34 -28.18 -18.24
CA ASP A 460 37.50 -28.20 -19.14
C ASP A 460 37.34 -27.17 -20.28
N LYS A 461 36.12 -27.08 -20.85
CA LYS A 461 35.81 -26.05 -21.86
C LYS A 461 35.92 -24.66 -21.27
N TYR A 462 35.35 -24.46 -20.09
CA TYR A 462 35.35 -23.17 -19.43
C TYR A 462 36.77 -22.67 -19.14
N MET A 463 37.64 -23.53 -18.58
CA MET A 463 39.05 -23.18 -18.37
C MET A 463 39.81 -22.86 -19.67
N ALA A 464 39.54 -23.59 -20.76
CA ALA A 464 40.15 -23.31 -22.05
C ALA A 464 39.72 -21.95 -22.62
N ASP A 465 38.45 -21.58 -22.47
CA ASP A 465 37.93 -20.30 -22.94
C ASP A 465 38.50 -19.14 -22.13
N ILE A 466 38.60 -19.28 -20.80
CA ILE A 466 39.25 -18.30 -19.92
C ILE A 466 40.70 -18.05 -20.38
N ASN A 467 41.47 -19.11 -20.64
CA ASN A 467 42.86 -19.01 -21.06
C ASN A 467 43.03 -18.31 -22.43
N THR A 468 41.99 -18.31 -23.27
CA THR A 468 42.00 -17.66 -24.59
C THR A 468 41.28 -16.30 -24.61
N GLY A 469 40.70 -15.87 -23.48
CA GLY A 469 39.92 -14.64 -23.37
C GLY A 469 38.55 -14.70 -24.06
N ASN A 470 38.06 -15.91 -24.37
CA ASN A 470 36.79 -16.15 -25.04
C ASN A 470 35.69 -16.63 -24.05
N ASP A 471 35.91 -16.44 -22.76
CA ASP A 471 34.96 -16.81 -21.72
C ASP A 471 33.63 -16.08 -21.89
N LYS A 472 32.55 -16.83 -21.65
CA LYS A 472 31.19 -16.32 -21.47
C LYS A 472 30.78 -16.39 -19.99
N MET A 473 29.64 -15.81 -19.69
CA MET A 473 29.02 -15.85 -18.36
C MET A 473 28.31 -17.20 -18.14
N LEU A 474 28.23 -17.63 -16.88
CA LEU A 474 27.53 -18.84 -16.46
C LEU A 474 26.17 -18.48 -15.86
N ASN A 475 25.16 -19.33 -16.08
CA ASN A 475 23.94 -19.33 -15.26
C ASN A 475 24.17 -20.12 -13.95
N ILE A 476 23.19 -20.12 -13.04
CA ILE A 476 23.34 -20.79 -11.73
C ILE A 476 23.57 -22.31 -11.83
N LYS A 477 22.91 -23.01 -12.76
CA LYS A 477 23.09 -24.46 -12.95
C LYS A 477 24.53 -24.79 -13.33
N GLN A 478 25.05 -24.03 -14.30
CA GLN A 478 26.42 -24.19 -14.77
C GLN A 478 27.44 -23.82 -13.70
N LEU A 479 27.19 -22.76 -12.93
CA LEU A 479 28.03 -22.36 -11.80
C LEU A 479 28.15 -23.48 -10.78
N ILE A 480 27.03 -24.01 -10.28
CA ILE A 480 27.03 -25.07 -9.26
C ILE A 480 27.74 -26.32 -9.78
N ASN A 481 27.51 -26.71 -11.04
CA ASN A 481 28.19 -27.84 -11.65
C ASN A 481 29.72 -27.64 -11.71
N ILE A 482 30.17 -26.46 -12.10
CA ILE A 482 31.59 -26.09 -12.15
C ILE A 482 32.23 -26.06 -10.75
N LEU A 483 31.56 -25.48 -9.76
CA LEU A 483 32.04 -25.43 -8.37
C LEU A 483 32.20 -26.83 -7.77
N LYS A 484 31.21 -27.71 -7.97
CA LYS A 484 31.27 -29.10 -7.49
C LYS A 484 32.39 -29.90 -8.14
N GLU A 485 32.61 -29.73 -9.44
CA GLU A 485 33.72 -30.39 -10.12
C GLU A 485 35.08 -29.86 -9.66
N CYS A 486 35.22 -28.55 -9.45
CA CYS A 486 36.43 -27.98 -8.86
C CYS A 486 36.71 -28.59 -7.47
N LYS A 487 35.69 -28.69 -6.61
CA LYS A 487 35.81 -29.31 -5.28
C LYS A 487 36.22 -30.78 -5.36
N ARG A 488 35.63 -31.54 -6.28
CA ARG A 488 35.97 -32.95 -6.50
C ARG A 488 37.44 -33.11 -6.91
N ARG A 489 37.88 -32.40 -7.96
CA ARG A 489 39.28 -32.43 -8.43
C ARG A 489 40.27 -31.98 -7.38
N TYR A 490 39.94 -30.93 -6.61
CA TYR A 490 40.77 -30.46 -5.51
C TYR A 490 40.99 -31.57 -4.46
N THR A 491 39.92 -32.27 -4.11
CA THR A 491 39.95 -33.35 -3.11
C THR A 491 40.74 -34.55 -3.63
N ASP A 492 40.52 -34.95 -4.89
CA ASP A 492 41.19 -36.11 -5.50
C ASP A 492 42.69 -35.87 -5.71
N ASN A 493 43.07 -34.65 -6.12
CA ASN A 493 44.46 -34.29 -6.40
C ASN A 493 45.24 -33.83 -5.16
N GLY A 494 44.55 -33.41 -4.09
CA GLY A 494 45.16 -32.79 -2.91
C GLY A 494 45.79 -31.41 -3.19
N THR A 495 45.42 -30.75 -4.28
CA THR A 495 45.94 -29.45 -4.73
C THR A 495 44.92 -28.73 -5.62
N ASN A 496 45.06 -27.43 -5.81
CA ASN A 496 44.24 -26.63 -6.72
C ASN A 496 44.57 -26.84 -8.23
N SER A 497 45.52 -27.71 -8.56
CA SER A 497 45.87 -28.03 -9.95
C SER A 497 44.69 -28.63 -10.73
N GLY A 498 44.43 -28.09 -11.92
CA GLY A 498 43.30 -28.51 -12.77
C GLY A 498 41.93 -28.02 -12.29
N THR A 499 41.91 -27.02 -11.41
CA THR A 499 40.71 -26.37 -10.87
C THR A 499 40.76 -24.85 -11.09
N LEU A 500 39.67 -24.15 -10.74
CA LEU A 500 39.65 -22.69 -10.73
C LEU A 500 40.22 -22.07 -9.44
N PHE A 501 40.34 -22.84 -8.34
CA PHE A 501 40.79 -22.29 -7.05
C PHE A 501 42.15 -21.58 -7.17
N ASP A 502 42.27 -20.44 -6.51
CA ASP A 502 43.51 -19.69 -6.42
C ASP A 502 44.39 -20.16 -5.25
N SER A 503 45.46 -19.42 -4.93
CA SER A 503 46.36 -19.79 -3.83
C SER A 503 45.75 -19.62 -2.43
N ALA A 504 44.59 -18.96 -2.31
CA ALA A 504 43.81 -18.83 -1.09
C ALA A 504 42.63 -19.82 -1.04
N ASP A 505 42.60 -20.80 -1.96
CA ASP A 505 41.51 -21.75 -2.11
C ASP A 505 40.14 -21.09 -2.41
N GLU A 506 40.16 -19.96 -3.12
CA GLU A 506 38.99 -19.16 -3.49
C GLU A 506 38.73 -19.18 -5.00
N ILE A 507 37.46 -18.99 -5.38
CA ILE A 507 37.04 -18.63 -6.75
C ILE A 507 36.20 -17.35 -6.66
N VAL A 508 36.58 -16.33 -7.42
CA VAL A 508 35.89 -15.03 -7.42
C VAL A 508 35.17 -14.81 -8.75
N PHE A 509 33.89 -14.45 -8.68
CA PHE A 509 33.07 -14.07 -9.84
C PHE A 509 32.55 -12.64 -9.71
N THR A 510 32.58 -11.92 -10.83
CA THR A 510 31.75 -10.74 -11.05
C THR A 510 30.36 -11.25 -11.40
N THR A 511 29.39 -10.88 -10.59
CA THR A 511 28.02 -11.34 -10.65
C THR A 511 27.14 -10.21 -11.15
N PHE A 512 26.35 -10.49 -12.18
CA PHE A 512 25.46 -9.53 -12.81
C PHE A 512 24.02 -9.90 -12.52
N LEU A 513 23.32 -8.97 -11.86
CA LEU A 513 21.89 -9.05 -11.59
C LEU A 513 21.14 -8.32 -12.70
N LYS A 514 20.12 -8.93 -13.29
CA LYS A 514 19.19 -8.24 -14.19
C LYS A 514 18.17 -7.46 -13.36
N ASP A 515 17.59 -6.42 -13.95
CA ASP A 515 16.45 -5.75 -13.33
C ASP A 515 15.25 -6.70 -13.11
N PHE A 516 14.39 -6.35 -12.16
CA PHE A 516 13.18 -7.09 -11.81
C PHE A 516 12.06 -6.73 -12.79
N TYR A 517 12.29 -7.04 -14.06
CA TYR A 517 11.33 -6.84 -15.14
C TYR A 517 11.24 -8.08 -16.02
N TYR A 518 10.03 -8.40 -16.47
CA TYR A 518 9.76 -9.55 -17.31
C TYR A 518 9.06 -9.12 -18.59
N GLU A 519 9.71 -9.36 -19.73
CA GLU A 519 9.08 -9.22 -21.06
C GLU A 519 8.14 -10.39 -21.36
N VAL A 520 8.46 -11.57 -20.81
CA VAL A 520 7.74 -12.83 -20.98
C VAL A 520 7.71 -13.57 -19.65
N ASN A 521 6.59 -14.22 -19.33
CA ASN A 521 6.49 -15.04 -18.13
C ASN A 521 7.39 -16.29 -18.27
N PRO A 522 8.33 -16.54 -17.33
CA PRO A 522 9.26 -17.66 -17.39
C PRO A 522 8.61 -19.07 -17.38
N GLU A 523 7.39 -19.19 -16.85
CA GLU A 523 6.64 -20.45 -16.75
C GLU A 523 5.56 -20.58 -17.85
N ASN A 524 5.06 -19.46 -18.36
CA ASN A 524 4.02 -19.44 -19.40
C ASN A 524 4.34 -18.41 -20.49
N THR A 525 5.07 -18.82 -21.52
CA THR A 525 5.55 -17.91 -22.57
C THR A 525 4.47 -17.24 -23.43
N THR A 526 3.19 -17.60 -23.25
CA THR A 526 2.06 -16.89 -23.88
C THR A 526 1.71 -15.57 -23.18
N GLU A 527 2.13 -15.41 -21.93
CA GLU A 527 2.00 -14.16 -21.20
C GLU A 527 3.21 -13.26 -21.45
N THR A 528 2.96 -12.11 -22.05
CA THR A 528 3.98 -11.13 -22.45
C THR A 528 3.66 -9.76 -21.85
N GLU A 529 4.61 -8.83 -21.97
CA GLU A 529 4.42 -7.44 -21.54
C GLU A 529 3.18 -6.75 -22.14
N GLU A 530 2.80 -7.10 -23.38
CA GLU A 530 1.59 -6.59 -24.06
C GLU A 530 0.28 -7.07 -23.40
N ASN A 531 0.33 -8.18 -22.66
CA ASN A 531 -0.82 -8.80 -21.98
C ASN A 531 -0.90 -8.44 -20.48
N GLY A 532 -0.30 -7.32 -20.06
CA GLY A 532 -0.40 -6.84 -18.68
C GLY A 532 0.43 -7.65 -17.68
N LEU A 533 1.44 -8.40 -18.15
CA LEU A 533 2.32 -9.23 -17.31
C LEU A 533 2.94 -8.47 -16.13
N TRP A 534 3.23 -7.17 -16.31
CA TRP A 534 3.79 -6.32 -15.26
C TRP A 534 3.00 -6.37 -13.95
N LYS A 535 1.67 -6.54 -14.02
CA LYS A 535 0.80 -6.63 -12.85
C LYS A 535 1.13 -7.82 -11.93
N LYS A 536 1.78 -8.86 -12.45
CA LYS A 536 2.12 -10.08 -11.70
C LYS A 536 3.43 -9.97 -10.91
N PHE A 537 4.29 -9.01 -11.23
CA PHE A 537 5.65 -8.94 -10.66
C PHE A 537 6.00 -7.62 -9.97
N VAL A 538 5.12 -6.61 -10.00
CA VAL A 538 5.29 -5.34 -9.27
C VAL A 538 4.60 -5.37 -7.91
N ASN A 539 5.13 -4.59 -6.97
CA ASN A 539 4.63 -4.55 -5.59
C ASN A 539 4.45 -5.98 -5.03
N THR A 540 5.42 -6.86 -5.28
CA THR A 540 5.46 -8.23 -4.78
C THR A 540 6.60 -8.39 -3.79
N GLU A 541 6.67 -9.55 -3.16
CA GLU A 541 7.83 -9.92 -2.34
C GLU A 541 9.12 -9.95 -3.19
N LYS A 542 10.25 -9.87 -2.48
CA LYS A 542 11.58 -9.94 -3.11
C LYS A 542 11.73 -11.29 -3.81
N ARG A 543 12.33 -11.31 -5.00
CA ARG A 543 12.77 -12.56 -5.63
C ARG A 543 14.10 -12.98 -5.00
N VAL A 544 14.24 -14.26 -4.72
CA VAL A 544 15.36 -14.81 -3.94
C VAL A 544 16.01 -15.95 -4.70
N LEU A 545 17.34 -15.91 -4.85
CA LEU A 545 18.16 -17.05 -5.24
C LEU A 545 19.09 -17.43 -4.09
N ASN A 546 19.01 -18.68 -3.66
CA ASN A 546 19.89 -19.24 -2.66
C ASN A 546 20.95 -20.14 -3.33
N ILE A 547 22.23 -19.89 -3.06
CA ILE A 547 23.36 -20.57 -3.69
C ILE A 547 24.06 -21.47 -2.68
N LEU A 548 24.44 -22.69 -3.09
CA LEU A 548 24.94 -23.75 -2.22
C LEU A 548 24.00 -23.97 -1.04
N SER A 549 22.78 -24.36 -1.38
CA SER A 549 21.62 -24.36 -0.49
C SER A 549 20.97 -25.73 -0.32
N ASN A 550 20.15 -25.84 0.74
CA ASN A 550 19.24 -26.95 1.02
C ASN A 550 17.89 -26.41 1.46
N LEU A 551 16.82 -26.75 0.74
CA LEU A 551 15.44 -26.30 0.94
C LEU A 551 14.58 -27.41 1.55
N LYS A 552 13.74 -27.05 2.51
CA LYS A 552 12.70 -27.92 3.09
C LYS A 552 11.35 -27.18 3.13
N TYR A 553 10.28 -27.95 3.06
CA TYR A 553 8.89 -27.48 3.12
C TYR A 553 8.20 -27.97 4.39
N SER A 554 7.28 -27.17 4.94
CA SER A 554 6.27 -27.68 5.86
C SER A 554 5.38 -28.69 5.16
N ALA A 555 4.69 -29.52 5.95
CA ALA A 555 3.80 -30.54 5.40
C ALA A 555 2.71 -29.95 4.49
N ASP A 556 2.24 -28.73 4.79
CA ASP A 556 1.22 -28.02 4.01
C ASP A 556 1.77 -27.06 2.95
N HIS A 557 3.11 -26.98 2.83
CA HIS A 557 3.83 -26.11 1.90
C HIS A 557 3.60 -24.61 2.11
N MET A 558 3.02 -24.19 3.24
CA MET A 558 2.83 -22.78 3.58
C MET A 558 4.10 -22.12 4.13
N SER A 559 5.06 -22.93 4.59
CA SER A 559 6.33 -22.46 5.16
C SER A 559 7.53 -23.19 4.56
N THR A 560 8.66 -22.51 4.47
CA THR A 560 9.92 -23.11 4.03
C THR A 560 11.10 -22.77 4.94
N LYS A 561 12.10 -23.66 4.93
CA LYS A 561 13.40 -23.43 5.57
C LYS A 561 14.51 -23.68 4.55
N THR A 562 15.30 -22.66 4.27
CA THR A 562 16.52 -22.76 3.48
C THR A 562 17.74 -22.55 4.35
N THR A 563 18.75 -23.41 4.21
CA THR A 563 20.14 -23.10 4.64
C THR A 563 20.99 -22.88 3.41
N ALA A 564 21.78 -21.81 3.34
CA ALA A 564 22.56 -21.45 2.15
C ALA A 564 23.92 -20.80 2.46
N LEU A 565 24.81 -20.76 1.47
CA LEU A 565 26.00 -19.90 1.52
C LEU A 565 25.59 -18.45 1.28
N TYR A 566 25.02 -18.18 0.11
CA TYR A 566 24.49 -16.87 -0.27
C TYR A 566 22.97 -16.92 -0.38
N SER A 567 22.31 -15.86 0.10
CA SER A 567 20.93 -15.54 -0.26
C SER A 567 20.91 -14.19 -0.96
N ILE A 568 20.64 -14.20 -2.27
CA ILE A 568 20.57 -12.99 -3.10
C ILE A 568 19.10 -12.62 -3.23
N ARG A 569 18.73 -11.45 -2.69
CA ARG A 569 17.35 -10.96 -2.62
C ARG A 569 17.23 -9.67 -3.42
N GLN A 570 16.26 -9.58 -4.31
CA GLN A 570 16.02 -8.38 -5.11
C GLN A 570 14.60 -7.87 -4.95
N ALA A 571 14.44 -6.59 -4.63
CA ALA A 571 13.15 -5.93 -4.52
C ALA A 571 12.42 -5.84 -5.86
N SER A 572 11.09 -5.98 -5.84
CA SER A 572 10.26 -5.72 -7.02
C SER A 572 10.18 -4.23 -7.31
N ILE A 573 9.98 -3.88 -8.59
CA ILE A 573 9.64 -2.51 -8.99
C ILE A 573 8.39 -2.05 -8.22
N GLN A 574 8.47 -0.84 -7.66
CA GLN A 574 7.36 -0.22 -6.94
C GLN A 574 6.51 0.63 -7.89
N THR A 575 5.19 0.54 -7.81
CA THR A 575 4.28 1.34 -8.65
C THR A 575 3.04 1.79 -7.88
N MET A 576 2.52 2.97 -8.19
CA MET A 576 1.22 3.43 -7.68
C MET A 576 0.05 2.97 -8.54
N TYR A 577 0.31 2.26 -9.64
CA TYR A 577 -0.75 1.79 -10.52
C TYR A 577 -1.46 0.57 -9.92
N ASN A 578 -2.77 0.51 -10.12
CA ASN A 578 -3.63 -0.58 -9.66
C ASN A 578 -3.38 -1.85 -10.47
N LYS A 579 -2.61 -2.79 -9.91
CA LYS A 579 -2.35 -4.08 -10.53
C LYS A 579 -3.57 -5.02 -10.56
N GLU A 580 -4.58 -4.77 -9.73
CA GLU A 580 -5.81 -5.56 -9.67
C GLU A 580 -6.88 -5.09 -10.69
N ALA A 581 -6.62 -3.99 -11.41
CA ALA A 581 -7.54 -3.49 -12.42
C ALA A 581 -7.69 -4.48 -13.58
N ALA A 582 -8.93 -4.77 -13.98
CA ALA A 582 -9.23 -5.68 -15.09
C ALA A 582 -8.84 -5.10 -16.47
N GLU A 583 -8.77 -3.77 -16.59
CA GLU A 583 -8.34 -3.08 -17.80
C GLU A 583 -6.87 -3.39 -18.11
N ASN A 584 -6.54 -3.75 -19.36
CA ASN A 584 -5.14 -3.83 -19.79
C ASN A 584 -4.61 -2.43 -20.14
N PHE A 585 -3.52 -2.01 -19.49
CA PHE A 585 -2.87 -0.73 -19.72
C PHE A 585 -1.37 -0.82 -19.39
N THR A 586 -0.61 0.11 -19.93
CA THR A 586 0.81 0.32 -19.65
C THR A 586 1.00 1.24 -18.45
N ALA A 587 2.11 1.11 -17.74
CA ALA A 587 2.34 1.85 -16.50
C ALA A 587 3.81 2.27 -16.40
N TRP A 588 4.19 2.83 -15.26
CA TRP A 588 5.58 2.98 -14.88
C TRP A 588 5.74 2.76 -13.38
N GLY A 589 6.99 2.52 -12.96
CA GLY A 589 7.34 2.31 -11.57
C GLY A 589 8.69 2.91 -11.22
N THR A 590 9.10 2.71 -9.98
CA THR A 590 10.31 3.28 -9.39
C THR A 590 11.07 2.26 -8.55
N GLU A 591 12.27 2.65 -8.15
CA GLU A 591 13.14 1.98 -7.19
C GLU A 591 12.44 1.82 -5.83
N MET A 592 12.67 0.70 -5.14
CA MET A 592 12.20 0.53 -3.77
C MET A 592 13.01 1.36 -2.78
N ILE A 593 14.31 1.52 -3.01
CA ILE A 593 15.26 2.17 -2.12
C ILE A 593 15.98 3.29 -2.89
N GLN A 594 15.78 4.51 -2.40
CA GLN A 594 16.44 5.70 -2.94
C GLN A 594 17.92 5.80 -2.50
N ASP A 595 18.83 6.22 -3.40
CA ASP A 595 20.15 6.76 -3.00
C ASP A 595 19.95 8.05 -2.19
N GLU A 596 20.33 8.01 -0.91
CA GLU A 596 20.18 9.12 0.04
C GLU A 596 21.29 10.19 -0.12
N ASN A 597 22.22 10.02 -1.06
CA ASN A 597 23.21 11.04 -1.39
C ASN A 597 22.62 12.12 -2.29
N ARG A 598 23.03 13.36 -2.05
CA ARG A 598 22.72 14.52 -2.91
C ARG A 598 23.89 14.83 -3.81
N TYR A 599 23.59 15.26 -5.02
CA TYR A 599 24.59 15.58 -6.03
C TYR A 599 24.26 16.91 -6.68
N GLN A 600 25.27 17.59 -7.22
CA GLN A 600 25.00 18.65 -8.19
C GLN A 600 24.17 18.10 -9.34
N PHE A 601 23.31 18.92 -9.96
CA PHE A 601 22.56 18.46 -11.12
C PHE A 601 23.50 18.07 -12.26
N GLU A 602 24.50 18.91 -12.54
CA GLU A 602 25.62 18.64 -13.42
C GLU A 602 26.88 19.37 -12.94
N THR A 603 28.04 18.79 -13.21
CA THR A 603 29.35 19.31 -12.77
C THR A 603 30.03 20.18 -13.84
N GLN A 604 29.62 20.06 -15.10
CA GLN A 604 30.24 20.69 -16.26
C GLN A 604 29.21 21.31 -17.19
N ARG A 605 29.60 22.40 -17.89
CA ARG A 605 28.78 23.00 -18.94
C ARG A 605 28.80 22.13 -20.20
N ILE A 606 27.67 22.08 -20.91
CA ILE A 606 27.58 21.38 -22.20
C ILE A 606 27.61 22.38 -23.37
N ARG A 607 28.13 21.96 -24.54
CA ARG A 607 28.15 22.80 -25.76
C ARG A 607 26.89 22.68 -26.61
N ALA A 608 26.13 21.59 -26.43
CA ALA A 608 24.93 21.33 -27.20
C ALA A 608 23.70 21.92 -26.52
N ASN A 609 22.98 22.82 -27.21
CA ASN A 609 21.70 23.34 -26.74
C ASN A 609 20.57 22.36 -27.05
N ARG A 610 20.46 21.29 -26.24
CA ARG A 610 19.44 20.24 -26.39
C ARG A 610 18.17 20.59 -25.59
N THR A 611 17.00 20.20 -26.08
CA THR A 611 15.71 20.40 -25.40
C THR A 611 15.20 19.10 -24.79
N TYR A 612 14.73 19.17 -23.54
CA TYR A 612 14.09 18.08 -22.81
C TYR A 612 13.12 18.69 -21.77
N ASP A 613 11.96 19.12 -22.27
CA ASP A 613 10.94 19.90 -21.57
C ASP A 613 9.62 19.13 -21.39
N ASP A 614 9.60 17.83 -21.71
CA ASP A 614 8.42 17.00 -21.57
C ASP A 614 8.11 16.81 -20.07
N LYS A 615 6.90 17.18 -19.66
CA LYS A 615 6.50 17.09 -18.26
C LYS A 615 6.09 15.68 -17.87
N ASP A 616 5.76 14.83 -18.83
CA ASP A 616 5.21 13.49 -18.61
C ASP A 616 6.14 12.36 -19.09
N ASN A 617 7.14 12.66 -19.93
CA ASN A 617 8.03 11.64 -20.51
C ASN A 617 9.48 11.80 -20.04
N GLY A 618 9.77 11.31 -18.85
CA GLY A 618 11.14 11.32 -18.32
C GLY A 618 12.13 10.50 -19.15
N ARG A 619 11.67 9.47 -19.87
CA ARG A 619 12.53 8.62 -20.71
C ARG A 619 13.05 9.39 -21.91
N ALA A 620 12.14 10.05 -22.65
CA ALA A 620 12.52 10.88 -23.79
C ALA A 620 13.48 11.99 -23.37
N ASN A 621 13.19 12.67 -22.25
CA ASN A 621 14.07 13.71 -21.71
C ASN A 621 15.47 13.16 -21.43
N THR A 622 15.54 12.04 -20.71
CA THR A 622 16.80 11.41 -20.30
C THR A 622 17.61 10.92 -21.50
N ILE A 623 16.98 10.30 -22.50
CA ILE A 623 17.65 9.91 -23.75
C ILE A 623 18.27 11.14 -24.43
N ASN A 624 17.52 12.25 -24.53
CA ASN A 624 18.04 13.48 -25.13
C ASN A 624 19.17 14.14 -24.28
N MET A 625 19.12 13.98 -22.95
CA MET A 625 20.19 14.42 -22.05
C MET A 625 21.49 13.64 -22.26
N TRP A 626 21.40 12.32 -22.39
CA TRP A 626 22.56 11.44 -22.43
C TRP A 626 23.14 11.31 -23.82
N MET A 627 22.28 11.13 -24.83
CA MET A 627 22.71 10.78 -26.19
C MET A 627 22.84 12.03 -27.07
N ALA A 628 24.00 12.20 -27.70
CA ALA A 628 24.16 13.15 -28.80
C ALA A 628 23.36 12.73 -30.03
N SER A 629 23.07 13.68 -30.93
CA SER A 629 22.41 13.43 -32.21
C SER A 629 23.18 12.44 -33.10
N SER A 630 24.45 12.16 -32.81
CA SER A 630 25.30 11.19 -33.52
C SER A 630 25.14 9.74 -33.05
N GLY A 631 24.47 9.47 -31.92
CA GLY A 631 24.24 8.10 -31.42
C GLY A 631 25.52 7.31 -31.13
N SER A 632 26.56 7.98 -30.64
CA SER A 632 27.92 7.43 -30.52
C SER A 632 28.49 7.49 -29.11
N GLU A 633 27.63 7.56 -28.09
CA GLU A 633 28.07 7.65 -26.70
C GLU A 633 28.52 6.28 -26.18
N GLU A 634 29.68 6.23 -25.53
CA GLU A 634 30.26 4.99 -24.98
C GLU A 634 30.05 4.90 -23.47
N TRP A 635 29.74 3.70 -22.96
CA TRP A 635 29.54 3.47 -21.53
C TRP A 635 30.73 3.91 -20.67
N ASP A 636 31.96 3.63 -21.11
CA ASP A 636 33.21 3.94 -20.39
C ASP A 636 33.46 5.46 -20.23
N THR A 637 32.78 6.29 -21.03
CA THR A 637 32.81 7.75 -20.87
C THR A 637 32.16 8.18 -19.55
N TYR A 638 31.09 7.49 -19.14
CA TYR A 638 30.25 7.87 -18.00
C TYR A 638 30.48 6.99 -16.78
N ILE A 639 30.79 5.70 -16.97
CA ILE A 639 30.93 4.70 -15.90
C ILE A 639 32.32 4.06 -15.97
N ASN A 640 32.98 3.92 -14.83
CA ASN A 640 34.17 3.09 -14.70
C ASN A 640 33.75 1.63 -14.51
N SER A 641 33.87 0.81 -15.55
CA SER A 641 33.43 -0.59 -15.52
C SER A 641 34.14 -1.46 -14.47
N ALA A 642 35.41 -1.16 -14.14
CA ALA A 642 36.21 -1.94 -13.18
C ALA A 642 35.74 -1.74 -11.74
N LYS A 643 35.13 -0.59 -11.43
CA LYS A 643 34.62 -0.25 -10.09
C LYS A 643 33.10 -0.16 -10.02
N TRP A 644 32.45 -0.14 -11.18
CA TRP A 644 31.03 0.15 -11.34
C TRP A 644 30.62 1.49 -10.71
N GLU A 645 31.47 2.52 -10.85
CA GLU A 645 31.26 3.86 -10.30
C GLU A 645 31.09 4.90 -11.43
N MET A 646 30.38 6.00 -11.16
CA MET A 646 30.36 7.13 -12.10
C MET A 646 31.76 7.73 -12.23
N GLN A 647 32.16 8.07 -13.45
CA GLN A 647 33.35 8.88 -13.69
C GLN A 647 33.18 10.25 -13.01
N ALA A 648 34.28 10.83 -12.52
CA ALA A 648 34.22 12.07 -11.71
C ALA A 648 33.49 13.23 -12.41
N ALA A 649 33.69 13.39 -13.73
CA ALA A 649 33.04 14.42 -14.54
C ALA A 649 31.53 14.20 -14.75
N TYR A 650 31.00 13.01 -14.43
CA TYR A 650 29.60 12.64 -14.62
C TYR A 650 28.94 12.17 -13.31
N ASN A 651 29.62 12.31 -12.16
CA ASN A 651 29.08 12.00 -10.85
C ASN A 651 28.06 13.07 -10.39
N ALA A 652 26.94 13.17 -11.09
CA ALA A 652 25.93 14.21 -10.96
C ALA A 652 24.52 13.62 -11.13
N ALA A 653 23.49 14.25 -10.55
CA ALA A 653 22.11 13.75 -10.53
C ALA A 653 21.58 13.43 -11.94
N LYS A 654 21.93 14.25 -12.93
CA LYS A 654 21.58 14.07 -14.35
C LYS A 654 21.99 12.72 -14.96
N TYR A 655 23.04 12.09 -14.45
CA TYR A 655 23.63 10.86 -15.02
C TYR A 655 23.50 9.65 -14.10
N LYS A 656 23.01 9.80 -12.87
CA LYS A 656 23.01 8.73 -11.87
C LYS A 656 22.20 7.50 -12.30
N CYS A 657 21.07 7.71 -12.97
CA CYS A 657 20.26 6.61 -13.49
C CYS A 657 20.99 5.75 -14.55
N MET A 658 22.11 6.20 -15.13
CA MET A 658 22.89 5.39 -16.07
C MET A 658 23.37 4.08 -15.44
N ARG A 659 23.78 4.10 -14.16
CA ARG A 659 24.29 2.90 -13.46
C ARG A 659 23.27 1.78 -13.24
N LEU A 660 21.99 2.10 -13.37
CA LEU A 660 20.86 1.18 -13.21
C LEU A 660 20.55 0.43 -14.52
N ASN A 661 21.16 0.87 -15.61
CA ASN A 661 21.07 0.30 -16.94
C ASN A 661 22.36 -0.48 -17.28
N ARG A 662 22.37 -1.17 -18.42
CA ARG A 662 23.49 -2.00 -18.84
C ARG A 662 23.54 -2.11 -20.37
N ASP A 663 24.76 -2.30 -20.87
CA ASP A 663 25.10 -2.68 -22.24
C ASP A 663 24.51 -4.07 -22.57
N MET A 664 23.30 -4.12 -23.12
CA MET A 664 22.53 -5.35 -23.32
C MET A 664 23.07 -6.20 -24.48
N ASP A 665 23.70 -5.59 -25.49
CA ASP A 665 24.26 -6.32 -26.62
C ASP A 665 25.79 -6.52 -26.52
N GLY A 666 26.45 -5.87 -25.55
CA GLY A 666 27.88 -6.01 -25.27
C GLY A 666 28.77 -5.21 -26.22
N ASN A 667 28.23 -4.20 -26.92
CA ASN A 667 28.95 -3.44 -27.94
C ASN A 667 29.75 -2.24 -27.38
N GLY A 668 29.57 -1.90 -26.10
CA GLY A 668 30.24 -0.80 -25.39
C GLY A 668 29.63 0.59 -25.60
N ARG A 669 28.55 0.71 -26.37
CA ARG A 669 27.81 1.94 -26.67
C ARG A 669 26.48 1.97 -25.96
N ILE A 670 25.95 3.18 -25.77
CA ILE A 670 24.64 3.41 -25.16
C ILE A 670 23.61 3.48 -26.28
N ASP A 671 22.69 2.52 -26.32
CA ASP A 671 21.57 2.51 -27.25
C ASP A 671 20.25 2.99 -26.61
N GLU A 672 19.32 3.52 -27.43
CA GLU A 672 18.04 4.05 -26.89
C GLU A 672 17.25 2.97 -26.14
N ASN A 673 17.29 1.72 -26.61
CA ASN A 673 16.66 0.58 -25.95
C ASN A 673 17.40 0.13 -24.69
N GLU A 674 18.55 0.70 -24.35
CA GLU A 674 19.26 0.43 -23.09
C GLU A 674 18.92 1.41 -21.98
N VAL A 675 18.30 2.55 -22.31
CA VAL A 675 17.80 3.52 -21.34
C VAL A 675 16.42 3.07 -20.86
N GLN A 676 16.43 2.13 -19.92
CA GLN A 676 15.22 1.56 -19.31
C GLN A 676 14.87 2.21 -17.97
N TRP A 677 15.88 2.44 -17.13
CA TRP A 677 15.80 3.25 -15.91
C TRP A 677 16.24 4.67 -16.23
N TYR A 678 15.40 5.67 -15.95
CA TYR A 678 15.63 7.03 -16.39
C TYR A 678 15.19 8.05 -15.32
N LEU A 679 15.66 9.29 -15.44
CA LEU A 679 15.34 10.34 -14.47
C LEU A 679 13.88 10.77 -14.62
N ALA A 680 13.12 10.73 -13.52
CA ALA A 680 11.71 11.07 -13.50
C ALA A 680 11.44 12.50 -14.02
N SER A 681 10.40 12.69 -14.82
CA SER A 681 9.91 14.02 -15.18
C SER A 681 9.20 14.70 -13.99
N ILE A 682 8.92 15.99 -14.11
CA ILE A 682 8.30 16.74 -13.00
C ILE A 682 6.89 16.21 -12.65
N ASN A 683 6.10 15.78 -13.63
CA ASN A 683 4.80 15.16 -13.33
C ASN A 683 4.98 13.75 -12.77
N GLN A 684 5.96 12.95 -13.22
CA GLN A 684 6.24 11.66 -12.58
C GLN A 684 6.63 11.82 -11.10
N LEU A 685 7.42 12.83 -10.73
CA LEU A 685 7.69 13.14 -9.32
C LEU A 685 6.43 13.56 -8.55
N THR A 686 5.57 14.37 -9.17
CA THR A 686 4.28 14.79 -8.59
C THR A 686 3.35 13.59 -8.38
N ASP A 687 3.35 12.66 -9.31
CA ASP A 687 2.54 11.45 -9.28
C ASP A 687 3.02 10.47 -8.20
N LEU A 688 4.34 10.38 -7.96
CA LEU A 688 4.89 9.64 -6.80
C LEU A 688 4.37 10.20 -5.46
N TRP A 689 4.13 11.51 -5.36
CA TRP A 689 3.51 12.10 -4.17
C TRP A 689 2.00 11.79 -4.09
N ILE A 690 1.27 11.89 -5.19
CA ILE A 690 -0.17 11.60 -5.23
C ILE A 690 -0.42 10.13 -4.82
N GLY A 691 0.40 9.22 -5.34
CA GLY A 691 0.37 7.78 -5.07
C GLY A 691 1.24 7.32 -3.90
N GLU A 692 1.72 8.22 -3.04
CA GLU A 692 2.75 7.91 -2.01
C GLU A 692 2.37 6.71 -1.12
N ASN A 693 1.06 6.54 -0.86
CA ASN A 693 0.55 5.48 0.00
C ASN A 693 0.53 4.10 -0.65
N SER A 694 0.79 3.98 -1.95
CA SER A 694 0.85 2.69 -2.64
C SER A 694 2.24 2.07 -2.60
N PHE A 695 3.24 2.86 -2.21
CA PHE A 695 4.63 2.42 -2.13
C PHE A 695 5.00 1.93 -0.73
N ASP A 696 6.04 1.08 -0.69
CA ASP A 696 6.81 0.86 0.52
C ASP A 696 7.31 2.21 1.09
N PRO A 697 7.31 2.40 2.42
CA PRO A 697 7.87 3.59 3.07
C PRO A 697 9.29 3.97 2.60
N GLN A 698 10.14 2.99 2.26
CA GLN A 698 11.49 3.20 1.75
C GLN A 698 11.51 3.77 0.31
N ALA A 699 10.43 3.61 -0.44
CA ALA A 699 10.32 4.13 -1.80
C ALA A 699 9.80 5.57 -1.85
N ARG A 700 9.24 6.09 -0.75
CA ARG A 700 8.70 7.45 -0.68
C ARG A 700 9.77 8.52 -0.93
N LEU A 701 9.37 9.65 -1.53
CA LEU A 701 10.25 10.80 -1.79
C LEU A 701 10.66 11.53 -0.50
N TYR A 702 9.89 11.43 0.58
CA TYR A 702 10.21 12.07 1.84
C TYR A 702 10.00 11.11 3.00
N LYS A 703 11.10 10.82 3.72
CA LYS A 703 11.15 9.77 4.76
C LYS A 703 11.36 10.32 6.17
N ARG A 704 11.50 11.64 6.31
CA ARG A 704 11.84 12.27 7.60
C ARG A 704 10.58 12.56 8.40
N SER A 705 10.71 12.48 9.73
CA SER A 705 9.67 12.89 10.69
C SER A 705 9.73 14.38 11.03
N THR A 706 10.81 15.07 10.67
CA THR A 706 11.02 16.49 10.93
C THR A 706 11.43 17.23 9.67
N TRP A 707 10.94 18.46 9.56
CA TRP A 707 11.26 19.36 8.47
C TRP A 707 12.65 19.96 8.61
N GLU A 708 13.48 19.73 7.60
CA GLU A 708 14.81 20.33 7.45
C GLU A 708 14.95 20.94 6.06
N GLU A 709 14.82 22.26 5.95
CA GLU A 709 14.71 22.96 4.66
C GLU A 709 15.78 22.54 3.64
N SER A 710 17.02 22.25 4.08
CA SER A 710 18.13 21.88 3.19
C SER A 710 18.08 20.46 2.57
N LEU A 711 17.10 19.62 2.91
CA LEU A 711 17.09 18.17 2.58
C LEU A 711 15.78 17.69 1.95
N GLN A 712 15.27 18.37 0.91
CA GLN A 712 13.85 18.22 0.56
C GLN A 712 13.50 18.27 -0.92
N TRP A 713 14.45 18.27 -1.85
CA TRP A 713 14.12 18.50 -3.26
C TRP A 713 14.71 17.48 -4.21
N TYR A 714 13.90 17.06 -5.16
CA TYR A 714 14.24 16.12 -6.22
C TYR A 714 14.31 16.88 -7.54
N ALA A 715 15.44 16.80 -8.23
CA ALA A 715 15.53 17.29 -9.59
C ALA A 715 14.82 16.33 -10.55
N SER A 716 14.10 16.92 -11.50
CA SER A 716 13.44 16.19 -12.57
C SER A 716 14.27 16.20 -13.85
N SER A 717 13.86 15.40 -14.83
CA SER A 717 14.36 15.48 -16.19
C SER A 717 13.72 16.60 -17.02
N THR A 718 12.78 17.37 -16.46
CA THR A 718 12.11 18.46 -17.15
C THR A 718 12.91 19.75 -17.01
N VAL A 719 13.53 20.21 -18.10
CA VAL A 719 14.36 21.43 -18.15
C VAL A 719 13.76 22.45 -19.10
N LEU A 720 13.10 23.45 -18.52
CA LEU A 720 12.45 24.54 -19.27
C LEU A 720 13.40 25.69 -19.58
N ASP A 721 14.41 25.90 -18.73
CA ASP A 721 15.34 27.03 -18.82
C ASP A 721 16.79 26.56 -18.67
N LYS A 722 17.72 27.36 -19.21
CA LYS A 722 19.16 27.11 -19.14
C LYS A 722 19.91 28.41 -18.89
N ASP A 723 21.01 28.30 -18.15
CA ASP A 723 22.01 29.37 -18.07
C ASP A 723 22.94 29.28 -19.29
N GLU A 724 23.09 30.38 -20.03
CA GLU A 724 23.88 30.47 -21.24
C GLU A 724 25.12 31.35 -21.01
N GLU A 725 26.30 30.85 -21.37
CA GLU A 725 27.55 31.60 -21.31
C GLU A 725 28.34 31.50 -22.62
N GLY A 726 28.96 32.60 -23.06
CA GLY A 726 29.84 32.66 -24.22
C GLY A 726 29.32 33.56 -25.34
N ILE A 727 30.02 33.53 -26.49
CA ILE A 727 29.67 34.26 -27.71
C ILE A 727 29.14 33.29 -28.78
N LEU A 728 28.40 33.78 -29.80
CA LEU A 728 27.58 32.99 -30.73
C LEU A 728 28.08 31.60 -31.15
N TRP A 729 29.37 31.43 -31.46
CA TRP A 729 29.96 30.19 -31.99
C TRP A 729 30.66 29.31 -30.92
N ASN A 730 30.70 29.75 -29.66
CA ASN A 730 31.29 29.04 -28.52
C ASN A 730 30.40 29.17 -27.27
N LYS A 731 29.08 29.04 -27.47
CA LYS A 731 28.12 29.03 -26.36
C LYS A 731 28.21 27.72 -25.58
N THR A 732 28.03 27.84 -24.29
CA THR A 732 27.97 26.73 -23.34
C THR A 732 26.76 26.92 -22.43
N TYR A 733 26.17 25.83 -22.00
CA TYR A 733 24.88 25.81 -21.31
C TYR A 733 25.00 25.08 -19.99
N ARG A 734 24.27 25.56 -18.98
CA ARG A 734 23.90 24.78 -17.79
C ARG A 734 22.40 24.61 -17.69
N ASP A 735 21.97 23.42 -17.31
CA ASP A 735 20.56 23.10 -17.15
C ASP A 735 19.99 23.64 -15.83
N ASN A 736 18.81 24.26 -15.92
CA ASN A 736 18.03 24.69 -14.76
C ASN A 736 16.73 23.85 -14.70
N PRO A 737 16.78 22.60 -14.19
CA PRO A 737 15.61 21.73 -14.13
C PRO A 737 14.54 22.27 -13.18
N ASP A 738 13.29 21.88 -13.45
CA ASP A 738 12.25 21.92 -12.44
C ASP A 738 12.56 20.89 -11.34
N ILE A 739 12.32 21.28 -10.09
CA ILE A 739 12.50 20.47 -8.89
C ILE A 739 11.17 20.35 -8.15
N LEU A 740 10.97 19.22 -7.48
CA LEU A 740 9.84 19.00 -6.57
C LEU A 740 10.33 19.03 -5.11
N TRP A 741 9.64 19.80 -4.27
CA TRP A 741 9.89 19.88 -2.83
C TRP A 741 9.12 18.76 -2.10
N SER A 742 9.78 17.63 -1.86
CA SER A 742 9.16 16.41 -1.36
C SER A 742 8.64 16.54 0.07
N SER A 743 9.21 17.42 0.89
CA SER A 743 8.69 17.76 2.21
C SER A 743 7.31 18.45 2.15
N GLU A 744 7.07 19.23 1.10
CA GLU A 744 5.84 19.99 0.86
C GLU A 744 4.81 19.18 0.04
N GLY A 745 5.18 17.96 -0.35
CA GLY A 745 4.34 17.05 -1.12
C GLY A 745 4.42 17.29 -2.62
N SER A 746 3.75 18.33 -3.12
CA SER A 746 3.61 18.60 -4.57
C SER A 746 4.06 20.00 -5.00
N SER A 747 4.71 20.76 -4.13
CA SER A 747 5.27 22.05 -4.52
C SER A 747 6.40 21.88 -5.51
N ILE A 748 6.43 22.73 -6.54
CA ILE A 748 7.46 22.71 -7.56
C ILE A 748 8.15 24.08 -7.69
N GLY A 749 9.40 24.07 -8.12
CA GLY A 749 10.17 25.28 -8.39
C GLY A 749 11.32 25.00 -9.35
N LYS A 750 12.16 26.00 -9.60
CA LYS A 750 13.38 25.84 -10.39
C LYS A 750 14.54 25.40 -9.49
N LEU A 751 15.58 24.78 -10.06
CA LEU A 751 16.82 24.45 -9.34
C LEU A 751 17.41 25.67 -8.64
N THR A 752 17.28 26.87 -9.21
CA THR A 752 17.73 28.13 -8.59
C THR A 752 17.05 28.45 -7.25
N GLY A 753 15.90 27.82 -6.95
CA GLY A 753 15.26 27.87 -5.64
C GLY A 753 15.97 27.05 -4.56
N ALA A 754 16.70 26.00 -4.95
CA ALA A 754 17.51 25.18 -4.03
C ALA A 754 18.93 25.72 -3.82
N GLY A 755 19.42 26.59 -4.71
CA GLY A 755 20.75 27.20 -4.64
C GLY A 755 21.23 27.71 -6.00
N ALA A 756 22.46 28.21 -6.08
CA ALA A 756 23.05 28.60 -7.36
C ALA A 756 23.11 27.41 -8.34
N ILE A 757 22.87 27.64 -9.64
CA ILE A 757 22.75 26.56 -10.65
C ILE A 757 23.98 25.64 -10.72
N ASP A 758 25.16 26.16 -10.41
CA ASP A 758 26.45 25.47 -10.41
C ASP A 758 26.86 24.90 -9.04
N GLY A 759 26.07 25.16 -7.99
CA GLY A 759 26.34 24.76 -6.62
C GLY A 759 25.22 23.96 -5.94
N ALA A 760 24.00 24.02 -6.46
CA ALA A 760 22.83 23.37 -5.88
C ALA A 760 23.01 21.85 -5.90
N ILE A 761 22.87 21.23 -4.73
CA ILE A 761 22.89 19.77 -4.55
C ILE A 761 21.46 19.26 -4.33
N VAL A 762 21.07 18.23 -5.05
CA VAL A 762 19.69 17.74 -5.16
C VAL A 762 19.64 16.22 -4.99
N TYR A 763 18.47 15.72 -4.59
CA TYR A 763 18.12 14.32 -4.80
C TYR A 763 17.67 14.10 -6.26
N TYR A 764 17.59 12.84 -6.67
CA TYR A 764 17.07 12.40 -7.96
C TYR A 764 16.22 11.16 -7.74
N ARG A 765 15.35 10.80 -8.70
CA ARG A 765 14.61 9.54 -8.65
C ARG A 765 14.63 8.88 -10.01
N CYS A 766 14.99 7.60 -10.06
CA CYS A 766 14.92 6.83 -11.29
C CYS A 766 13.60 6.06 -11.37
N VAL A 767 13.04 6.01 -12.58
CA VAL A 767 11.79 5.34 -12.90
C VAL A 767 11.94 4.49 -14.16
N ARG A 768 11.02 3.55 -14.35
CA ARG A 768 11.04 2.58 -15.44
C ARG A 768 9.63 2.40 -16.01
N ASN A 769 9.51 2.31 -17.33
CA ASN A 769 8.24 1.95 -17.98
C ASN A 769 7.86 0.48 -17.72
N LEU A 770 6.56 0.20 -17.72
CA LEU A 770 5.96 -1.11 -17.48
C LEU A 770 4.94 -1.43 -18.59
N GLY A 771 5.00 -2.64 -19.15
CA GLY A 771 4.11 -3.03 -20.25
C GLY A 771 4.43 -2.35 -21.59
N ILE A 772 5.60 -1.72 -21.70
CA ILE A 772 6.10 -1.14 -22.94
C ILE A 772 7.35 -1.92 -23.36
N PRO A 773 7.43 -2.40 -24.62
CA PRO A 773 8.61 -3.08 -25.13
C PRO A 773 9.88 -2.25 -25.00
N LYS A 774 11.00 -2.89 -24.64
CA LYS A 774 12.28 -2.18 -24.44
C LYS A 774 12.76 -1.43 -25.69
N ASN A 775 12.40 -1.91 -26.88
CA ASN A 775 12.72 -1.30 -28.18
C ASN A 775 11.68 -0.26 -28.64
N ALA A 776 10.70 0.09 -27.81
CA ALA A 776 9.73 1.12 -28.13
C ALA A 776 10.42 2.48 -28.35
N ALA A 777 9.95 3.19 -29.38
CA ALA A 777 10.43 4.52 -29.70
C ALA A 777 10.34 5.45 -28.48
N LYS A 778 11.34 6.32 -28.28
CA LYS A 778 11.39 7.21 -27.10
C LYS A 778 10.17 8.11 -26.90
N THR A 779 9.39 8.37 -27.95
CA THR A 779 8.16 9.16 -27.89
C THR A 779 6.98 8.41 -27.27
N VAL A 780 7.04 7.08 -27.17
CA VAL A 780 6.01 6.26 -26.54
C VAL A 780 6.00 6.52 -25.04
N ARG A 781 4.81 6.81 -24.49
CA ARG A 781 4.57 7.08 -23.08
C ARG A 781 3.71 5.96 -22.48
N PRO A 782 3.93 5.59 -21.21
CA PRO A 782 2.96 4.82 -20.46
C PRO A 782 1.61 5.52 -20.40
N ASP A 783 0.57 4.72 -20.21
CA ASP A 783 -0.74 5.24 -19.87
C ASP A 783 -0.71 5.98 -18.53
N ASP A 784 -1.49 7.04 -18.41
CA ASP A 784 -1.64 7.78 -17.17
C ASP A 784 -2.48 6.98 -16.14
N PHE A 785 -2.18 7.15 -14.85
CA PHE A 785 -2.96 6.55 -13.76
C PHE A 785 -4.27 7.33 -13.50
N ALA A 786 -4.32 8.58 -13.96
CA ALA A 786 -5.48 9.46 -13.84
C ALA A 786 -5.91 9.98 -15.21
N THR A 787 -7.21 10.04 -15.46
CA THR A 787 -7.77 10.62 -16.69
C THR A 787 -8.57 11.88 -16.38
N TYR A 788 -8.41 12.92 -17.20
CA TYR A 788 -9.21 14.13 -17.15
C TYR A 788 -10.11 14.21 -18.38
N ASP A 789 -11.42 14.16 -18.15
CA ASP A 789 -12.43 14.43 -19.17
C ASP A 789 -12.83 15.91 -19.13
N GLU A 790 -12.43 16.67 -20.14
CA GLU A 790 -12.72 18.10 -20.24
C GLU A 790 -14.22 18.41 -20.40
N ALA A 791 -14.98 17.54 -21.07
CA ALA A 791 -16.40 17.76 -21.34
C ALA A 791 -17.22 17.66 -20.05
N THR A 792 -16.90 16.68 -19.21
CA THR A 792 -17.58 16.48 -17.92
C THR A 792 -16.85 17.13 -16.74
N ARG A 793 -15.62 17.62 -16.95
CA ARG A 793 -14.68 18.15 -15.94
C ARG A 793 -14.43 17.16 -14.81
N THR A 794 -14.22 15.90 -15.19
CA THR A 794 -14.08 14.80 -14.24
C THR A 794 -12.64 14.30 -14.25
N ILE A 795 -12.07 14.10 -13.07
CA ILE A 795 -10.85 13.31 -12.90
C ILE A 795 -11.24 11.92 -12.36
N THR A 796 -10.76 10.88 -13.03
CA THR A 796 -11.01 9.48 -12.66
C THR A 796 -9.69 8.77 -12.37
N LEU A 797 -9.65 7.99 -11.29
CA LEU A 797 -8.46 7.33 -10.74
C LEU A 797 -8.58 5.80 -10.74
N THR A 798 -9.24 5.21 -11.73
CA THR A 798 -9.45 3.75 -11.83
C THR A 798 -8.16 2.95 -11.87
N ARG A 799 -7.07 3.57 -12.33
CA ARG A 799 -5.74 2.97 -12.45
C ARG A 799 -4.82 3.32 -11.29
N LEU A 800 -5.27 4.09 -10.27
CA LEU A 800 -4.51 4.31 -9.04
C LEU A 800 -4.78 3.18 -8.05
N ASP A 801 -3.72 2.67 -7.42
CA ASP A 801 -3.81 1.64 -6.40
C ASP A 801 -4.61 2.11 -5.18
N ALA A 802 -5.44 1.20 -4.65
CA ALA A 802 -6.44 1.51 -3.63
C ALA A 802 -5.83 2.05 -2.34
N LYS A 803 -4.56 1.75 -2.02
CA LYS A 803 -3.88 2.29 -0.82
C LYS A 803 -3.77 3.82 -0.86
N SER A 804 -3.77 4.41 -2.06
CA SER A 804 -3.71 5.86 -2.30
C SER A 804 -5.06 6.52 -2.56
N ILE A 805 -6.15 5.75 -2.53
CA ILE A 805 -7.52 6.26 -2.58
C ILE A 805 -8.04 6.46 -1.16
N ARG A 806 -8.82 7.53 -0.95
CA ARG A 806 -9.48 7.80 0.33
C ARG A 806 -10.49 6.69 0.64
N GLY A 807 -10.46 6.14 1.85
CA GLY A 807 -11.30 5.01 2.25
C GLY A 807 -12.76 5.36 2.54
N PHE A 808 -13.25 6.55 2.16
CA PHE A 808 -14.64 6.97 2.30
C PHE A 808 -14.98 8.11 1.35
N LYS A 809 -16.26 8.18 0.96
CA LYS A 809 -16.85 9.24 0.15
C LYS A 809 -17.46 10.33 1.04
N THR A 810 -17.50 11.57 0.57
CA THR A 810 -18.25 12.65 1.25
C THR A 810 -18.89 13.64 0.28
N SER A 811 -20.07 14.12 0.63
CA SER A 811 -20.74 15.28 0.00
C SER A 811 -20.51 16.58 0.79
N GLU A 812 -20.05 16.47 2.03
CA GLU A 812 -19.72 17.57 2.93
C GLU A 812 -18.23 17.93 2.85
N GLU A 813 -17.89 19.10 3.38
CA GLU A 813 -16.51 19.50 3.63
C GLU A 813 -15.75 18.45 4.47
N LEU A 814 -14.49 18.19 4.12
CA LEU A 814 -13.62 17.33 4.94
C LEU A 814 -13.32 18.03 6.27
N ASP A 815 -12.99 17.28 7.32
CA ASP A 815 -12.48 17.88 8.56
C ASP A 815 -11.10 18.54 8.34
N ASP A 816 -10.63 19.32 9.30
CA ASP A 816 -9.29 19.93 9.21
C ASP A 816 -8.22 18.85 9.16
N HIS A 817 -7.31 18.98 8.20
CA HIS A 817 -6.24 18.02 7.94
C HIS A 817 -5.01 18.72 7.37
N ASN A 818 -3.91 17.98 7.37
CA ASN A 818 -2.67 18.39 6.69
C ASN A 818 -2.37 17.47 5.50
N GLU A 819 -1.33 17.77 4.75
CA GLU A 819 -0.93 17.03 3.55
C GLU A 819 -0.46 15.60 3.81
N ARG A 820 -0.08 15.27 5.06
CA ARG A 820 0.38 13.94 5.51
C ARG A 820 -0.56 13.31 6.54
N ASP A 821 -1.84 13.69 6.51
CA ASP A 821 -2.81 13.25 7.50
C ASP A 821 -3.03 11.73 7.45
N VAL A 822 -2.74 11.06 8.58
CA VAL A 822 -2.82 9.60 8.70
C VAL A 822 -4.24 9.05 8.57
N ARG A 823 -5.27 9.90 8.72
CA ARG A 823 -6.69 9.53 8.62
C ARG A 823 -7.17 9.43 7.16
N GLY A 824 -6.29 9.73 6.19
CA GLY A 824 -6.60 9.60 4.77
C GLY A 824 -7.32 10.80 4.14
N TYR A 825 -7.57 11.90 4.88
CA TYR A 825 -8.27 13.07 4.36
C TYR A 825 -7.60 13.72 3.14
N ASN A 826 -6.27 13.71 3.07
CA ASN A 826 -5.53 14.24 1.92
C ASN A 826 -5.46 13.26 0.72
N LYS A 827 -5.93 12.02 0.86
CA LYS A 827 -6.05 11.11 -0.29
C LYS A 827 -7.22 11.56 -1.18
N PRO A 828 -7.11 11.46 -2.51
CA PRO A 828 -8.23 11.75 -3.42
C PRO A 828 -9.30 10.64 -3.34
N TRP A 829 -10.54 10.97 -3.70
CA TRP A 829 -11.57 9.96 -3.96
C TRP A 829 -11.41 9.36 -5.37
N LYS A 830 -11.92 8.14 -5.58
CA LYS A 830 -11.75 7.36 -6.84
C LYS A 830 -12.17 8.09 -8.12
N ALA A 831 -13.10 9.03 -8.03
CA ALA A 831 -13.41 9.98 -9.09
C ALA A 831 -14.02 11.26 -8.50
N PHE A 832 -13.73 12.42 -9.10
CA PHE A 832 -14.36 13.67 -8.68
C PHE A 832 -14.59 14.64 -9.85
N LYS A 833 -15.68 15.40 -9.75
CA LYS A 833 -15.98 16.50 -10.66
C LYS A 833 -15.34 17.79 -10.17
N ILE A 834 -14.95 18.63 -11.11
CA ILE A 834 -14.41 19.97 -10.87
C ILE A 834 -15.46 20.99 -11.27
N ASN A 835 -15.77 21.93 -10.38
CA ASN A 835 -16.76 22.95 -10.64
C ASN A 835 -16.31 23.84 -11.81
N SER A 836 -17.23 24.14 -12.73
CA SER A 836 -16.93 24.97 -13.90
C SER A 836 -16.51 26.39 -13.51
N THR A 837 -16.99 26.89 -12.37
CA THR A 837 -16.70 28.21 -11.82
C THR A 837 -15.73 28.14 -10.63
N THR A 838 -14.92 29.19 -10.46
CA THR A 838 -14.09 29.35 -9.26
C THR A 838 -14.87 30.14 -8.21
N HIS A 839 -14.76 29.76 -6.94
CA HIS A 839 -15.51 30.35 -5.84
C HIS A 839 -14.62 31.10 -4.84
N GLY A 840 -15.21 32.07 -4.13
CA GLY A 840 -14.53 32.79 -3.06
C GLY A 840 -13.37 33.66 -3.53
N ASN A 841 -13.56 34.48 -4.56
CA ASN A 841 -12.53 35.41 -5.06
C ASN A 841 -12.07 36.41 -3.98
N ASN A 842 -10.80 36.82 -4.01
CA ASN A 842 -10.17 37.77 -3.10
C ASN A 842 -10.25 37.37 -1.61
N LEU A 843 -10.17 36.07 -1.34
CA LEU A 843 -10.08 35.52 0.01
C LEU A 843 -8.64 35.15 0.35
N SER A 844 -8.29 35.24 1.63
CA SER A 844 -7.10 34.56 2.16
C SER A 844 -7.38 33.06 2.38
N TRP A 845 -6.32 32.26 2.41
CA TRP A 845 -6.41 30.84 2.74
C TRP A 845 -7.10 30.59 4.09
N GLN A 846 -6.77 31.34 5.14
CA GLN A 846 -7.41 31.18 6.46
C GLN A 846 -8.92 31.45 6.40
N THR A 847 -9.34 32.40 5.57
CA THR A 847 -10.77 32.68 5.38
C THR A 847 -11.46 31.51 4.68
N VAL A 848 -10.80 30.88 3.71
CA VAL A 848 -11.31 29.67 3.05
C VAL A 848 -11.47 28.54 4.08
N ILE A 849 -10.43 28.22 4.86
CA ILE A 849 -10.47 27.16 5.87
C ILE A 849 -11.52 27.43 6.96
N ALA A 850 -11.63 28.67 7.44
CA ALA A 850 -12.60 29.03 8.47
C ALA A 850 -14.06 28.87 7.99
N ARG A 851 -14.32 29.11 6.70
CA ARG A 851 -15.65 29.01 6.10
C ARG A 851 -15.99 27.59 5.65
N SER A 852 -14.99 26.82 5.25
CA SER A 852 -15.14 25.43 4.80
C SER A 852 -14.96 24.48 5.97
N LYS A 853 -16.01 24.31 6.78
CA LYS A 853 -16.08 23.30 7.85
C LYS A 853 -17.28 22.37 7.60
N PRO A 854 -17.23 21.11 8.04
CA PRO A 854 -18.42 20.24 8.03
C PRO A 854 -19.59 20.95 8.73
N GLY A 855 -20.73 21.12 8.03
CA GLY A 855 -21.88 21.83 8.58
C GLY A 855 -21.74 23.36 8.76
N GLY A 856 -20.77 24.00 8.10
CA GLY A 856 -20.55 25.45 8.17
C GLY A 856 -21.71 26.29 7.62
N ARG A 857 -21.97 27.47 8.22
CA ARG A 857 -23.11 28.34 7.85
C ARG A 857 -22.90 29.22 6.61
N ASN A 858 -21.67 29.32 6.10
CA ASN A 858 -21.32 30.13 4.92
C ASN A 858 -20.11 29.51 4.16
N PRO A 859 -20.25 28.28 3.63
CA PRO A 859 -19.16 27.61 2.92
C PRO A 859 -18.72 28.41 1.69
N VAL A 860 -17.45 28.24 1.29
CA VAL A 860 -16.92 28.85 0.06
C VAL A 860 -17.53 28.18 -1.16
N CYS A 861 -17.63 26.86 -1.12
CA CYS A 861 -18.19 26.04 -2.18
C CYS A 861 -19.72 25.93 -2.05
N PRO A 862 -20.45 25.80 -3.18
CA PRO A 862 -21.89 25.59 -3.17
C PRO A 862 -22.28 24.23 -2.56
N ALA A 863 -23.54 24.06 -2.17
CA ALA A 863 -24.02 22.81 -1.58
C ALA A 863 -23.73 21.59 -2.47
N GLY A 864 -23.24 20.50 -1.86
CA GLY A 864 -22.78 19.30 -2.56
C GLY A 864 -21.38 19.40 -3.18
N TRP A 865 -20.68 20.51 -2.99
CA TRP A 865 -19.29 20.73 -3.40
C TRP A 865 -18.44 21.14 -2.19
N ARG A 866 -17.15 20.81 -2.24
CA ARG A 866 -16.19 21.11 -1.17
C ARG A 866 -14.88 21.66 -1.72
N VAL A 867 -14.06 22.25 -0.86
CA VAL A 867 -12.69 22.63 -1.19
C VAL A 867 -11.87 21.34 -1.45
N PRO A 868 -11.05 21.28 -2.52
CA PRO A 868 -10.18 20.14 -2.78
C PRO A 868 -9.10 20.04 -1.70
N ASN A 869 -8.69 18.80 -1.39
CA ASN A 869 -7.46 18.60 -0.65
C ASN A 869 -6.23 18.85 -1.56
N GLN A 870 -5.03 18.80 -0.99
CA GLN A 870 -3.79 19.13 -1.69
C GLN A 870 -3.50 18.14 -2.84
N ARG A 871 -3.80 16.84 -2.70
CA ARG A 871 -3.60 15.87 -3.79
C ARG A 871 -4.61 16.04 -4.92
N GLU A 872 -5.86 16.37 -4.61
CA GLU A 872 -6.88 16.70 -5.60
C GLU A 872 -6.49 17.96 -6.38
N LEU A 873 -5.95 18.99 -5.71
CA LEU A 873 -5.39 20.16 -6.39
C LEU A 873 -4.14 19.82 -7.22
N ALA A 874 -3.29 18.89 -6.77
CA ALA A 874 -2.12 18.44 -7.50
C ALA A 874 -2.49 17.65 -8.78
N LEU A 875 -3.51 16.79 -8.69
CA LEU A 875 -4.11 16.12 -9.84
C LEU A 875 -4.67 17.12 -10.86
N MET A 876 -5.37 18.14 -10.37
CA MET A 876 -5.86 19.22 -11.24
C MET A 876 -4.69 19.94 -11.91
N TYR A 877 -3.62 20.25 -11.16
CA TYR A 877 -2.42 20.93 -11.68
C TYR A 877 -1.69 20.12 -12.76
N SER A 878 -1.56 18.80 -12.58
CA SER A 878 -0.85 17.94 -13.54
C SER A 878 -1.69 17.58 -14.76
N LYS A 879 -3.03 17.47 -14.63
CA LYS A 879 -3.90 16.96 -15.71
C LYS A 879 -4.72 18.04 -16.44
N MET A 880 -5.04 19.17 -15.82
CA MET A 880 -5.81 20.24 -16.49
C MET A 880 -4.91 21.10 -17.39
N PRO A 881 -5.46 21.68 -18.47
CA PRO A 881 -4.74 22.65 -19.28
C PRO A 881 -4.24 23.84 -18.47
N ARG A 882 -2.97 24.24 -18.65
CA ARG A 882 -2.36 25.41 -18.00
C ARG A 882 -2.68 26.70 -18.78
N ASN A 883 -3.86 27.28 -18.51
CA ASN A 883 -4.31 28.52 -19.11
C ASN A 883 -5.31 29.26 -18.17
N SER A 884 -5.63 30.50 -18.53
CA SER A 884 -6.58 31.36 -17.81
C SER A 884 -8.01 30.84 -17.74
N THR A 885 -8.45 29.95 -18.64
CA THR A 885 -9.79 29.33 -18.57
C THR A 885 -9.86 28.28 -17.46
N SER A 886 -8.83 27.43 -17.35
CA SER A 886 -8.71 26.44 -16.29
C SER A 886 -8.40 27.08 -14.93
N TRP A 887 -7.58 28.14 -14.93
CA TRP A 887 -7.05 28.77 -13.72
C TRP A 887 -7.21 30.30 -13.77
N PRO A 888 -8.44 30.83 -13.62
CA PRO A 888 -8.78 32.23 -13.87
C PRO A 888 -8.42 33.19 -12.73
N LEU A 889 -8.16 32.68 -11.52
CA LEU A 889 -7.71 33.51 -10.38
C LEU A 889 -6.19 33.53 -10.27
N THR A 890 -5.67 34.51 -9.55
CA THR A 890 -4.25 34.55 -9.17
C THR A 890 -3.85 33.32 -8.37
N ASP A 891 -4.67 32.93 -7.38
CA ASP A 891 -4.43 31.79 -6.50
C ASP A 891 -5.67 30.88 -6.38
N HIS A 892 -5.41 29.58 -6.34
CA HIS A 892 -6.41 28.53 -6.15
C HIS A 892 -6.00 27.63 -5.00
N PHE A 893 -6.71 27.73 -3.89
CA PHE A 893 -6.32 27.12 -2.62
C PHE A 893 -6.80 25.68 -2.46
N ALA A 894 -5.96 24.88 -1.81
CA ALA A 894 -6.34 23.59 -1.22
C ALA A 894 -6.69 23.74 0.26
N LYS A 895 -7.49 22.80 0.78
CA LYS A 895 -7.87 22.76 2.19
C LYS A 895 -6.76 22.30 3.14
N SER A 896 -5.78 21.55 2.64
CA SER A 896 -4.74 20.95 3.47
C SER A 896 -3.81 22.01 4.04
N SER A 897 -3.59 21.95 5.35
CA SER A 897 -2.53 22.70 6.04
C SER A 897 -1.17 22.05 5.83
N PHE A 898 -0.08 22.79 6.04
CA PHE A 898 1.27 22.23 6.04
C PHE A 898 1.63 21.63 7.41
N SER A 899 1.94 20.34 7.44
CA SER A 899 2.15 19.56 8.67
C SER A 899 3.35 20.03 9.51
N PHE A 900 4.33 20.66 8.87
CA PHE A 900 5.54 21.15 9.54
C PHE A 900 5.53 22.65 9.83
N ASN A 901 4.39 23.32 9.69
CA ASN A 901 4.28 24.73 10.07
C ASN A 901 4.39 24.86 11.60
N PRO A 902 5.40 25.58 12.15
CA PRO A 902 5.44 25.82 13.58
C PRO A 902 4.23 26.65 14.03
N VAL A 903 3.89 26.58 15.32
CA VAL A 903 2.81 27.40 15.89
C VAL A 903 3.12 28.88 15.68
N GLY A 904 2.26 29.58 14.96
CA GLY A 904 2.47 30.99 14.58
C GLY A 904 3.37 31.20 13.36
N GLY A 905 3.76 30.14 12.67
CA GLY A 905 4.50 30.20 11.41
C GLY A 905 3.65 30.68 10.24
N ASP A 906 4.33 31.15 9.20
CA ASP A 906 3.76 31.75 8.00
C ASP A 906 3.46 30.72 6.89
N ARG A 907 3.94 29.47 7.02
CA ARG A 907 3.75 28.41 6.02
C ARG A 907 2.43 27.66 6.20
N ILE A 908 1.34 28.20 5.67
CA ILE A 908 -0.01 27.83 6.12
C ILE A 908 -0.69 26.70 5.32
N GLY A 909 -0.49 26.62 4.00
CA GLY A 909 -1.24 25.71 3.12
C GLY A 909 -0.74 25.79 1.68
N PHE A 910 -1.52 25.33 0.71
CA PHE A 910 -1.06 25.13 -0.67
C PHE A 910 -1.92 25.84 -1.71
N SER A 911 -1.29 26.27 -2.81
CA SER A 911 -1.96 26.97 -3.90
C SER A 911 -1.36 26.66 -5.27
N VAL A 912 -2.19 26.82 -6.31
CA VAL A 912 -1.76 26.91 -7.70
C VAL A 912 -1.98 28.34 -8.20
N LYS A 913 -0.93 28.93 -8.80
CA LYS A 913 -0.97 30.29 -9.36
C LYS A 913 -0.54 30.38 -10.82
N ASN A 914 -0.69 31.59 -11.38
CA ASN A 914 -0.20 31.98 -12.70
C ASN A 914 -0.73 31.08 -13.82
N GLU A 915 -2.06 30.97 -13.96
CA GLU A 915 -2.70 30.17 -15.02
C GLU A 915 -2.31 28.67 -14.99
N GLY A 916 -1.99 28.13 -13.82
CA GLY A 916 -1.45 26.77 -13.67
C GLY A 916 0.06 26.70 -13.92
N GLY A 917 0.78 27.80 -13.76
CA GLY A 917 2.24 27.86 -13.93
C GLY A 917 2.98 27.13 -12.82
N VAL A 918 2.59 27.33 -11.55
CA VAL A 918 3.34 26.83 -10.38
C VAL A 918 2.38 26.33 -9.29
N PHE A 919 2.70 25.16 -8.73
CA PHE A 919 2.16 24.65 -7.46
C PHE A 919 3.13 25.01 -6.34
N TYR A 920 2.68 25.66 -5.26
CA TYR A 920 3.58 26.13 -4.21
C TYR A 920 2.95 26.15 -2.80
N LEU A 921 3.83 26.17 -1.79
CA LEU A 921 3.50 26.40 -0.39
C LEU A 921 3.29 27.90 -0.11
N LEU A 922 2.18 28.22 0.54
CA LEU A 922 1.78 29.58 0.92
C LEU A 922 2.60 30.08 2.12
N HIS A 923 2.88 31.38 2.15
CA HIS A 923 3.69 32.07 3.17
C HIS A 923 2.91 33.15 3.95
N ASN A 924 1.58 33.08 3.99
CA ASN A 924 0.70 33.93 4.81
C ASN A 924 0.95 35.44 4.64
N ASN A 925 1.28 35.85 3.42
CA ASN A 925 1.53 37.24 3.06
C ASN A 925 0.26 37.86 2.46
N SER A 926 0.10 39.19 2.61
CA SER A 926 -1.12 39.91 2.23
C SER A 926 -1.49 39.82 0.74
N ASN A 927 -0.56 39.36 -0.10
CA ASN A 927 -0.72 39.27 -1.54
C ASN A 927 -1.14 37.86 -2.00
N GLU A 928 -1.18 36.87 -1.10
CA GLU A 928 -1.70 35.52 -1.37
C GLU A 928 -3.23 35.52 -1.21
N ILE A 929 -3.89 36.15 -2.19
CA ILE A 929 -5.35 36.30 -2.26
C ILE A 929 -5.89 35.61 -3.49
N GLY A 930 -6.93 34.80 -3.31
CA GLY A 930 -7.41 33.91 -4.37
C GLY A 930 -8.80 33.38 -4.08
N GLY A 931 -9.05 32.16 -4.54
CA GLY A 931 -10.29 31.42 -4.33
C GLY A 931 -10.10 29.92 -4.48
N VAL A 932 -11.15 29.19 -4.85
CA VAL A 932 -11.17 27.73 -4.84
C VAL A 932 -11.82 27.17 -6.11
N ARG A 933 -11.19 26.17 -6.73
CA ARG A 933 -11.85 25.27 -7.67
C ARG A 933 -12.50 24.12 -6.90
N CYS A 934 -13.79 24.24 -6.62
CA CYS A 934 -14.51 23.28 -5.80
C CYS A 934 -14.62 21.91 -6.49
N VAL A 935 -14.64 20.84 -5.69
CA VAL A 935 -14.75 19.46 -6.16
C VAL A 935 -15.96 18.76 -5.56
N GLN A 936 -16.45 17.73 -6.24
CA GLN A 936 -17.54 16.86 -5.79
C GLN A 936 -17.16 15.40 -6.03
N ASP A 937 -17.19 14.58 -4.98
CA ASP A 937 -16.97 13.14 -5.07
C ASP A 937 -18.09 12.48 -5.88
N ILE A 938 -17.74 11.64 -6.85
CA ILE A 938 -18.68 10.85 -7.65
C ILE A 938 -18.31 9.36 -7.60
N ASP A 939 -19.25 8.49 -7.97
CA ASP A 939 -19.03 7.04 -7.97
C ASP A 939 -18.38 6.53 -9.25
#